data_AF-A0AAJ7PHV3-F1
#
_entry.id   AF-A0AAJ7PHV3-F1
#
_cell.length_a   1.000
_cell.length_b   1.000
_cell.length_c   1.000
_cell.angle_alpha   90.00
_cell.angle_beta   90.00
_cell.angle_gamma   90.00
#
_symmetry.space_group_name_H-M   'P 1'
#
loop_
_entity.id
_entity.type
_entity.pdbx_description
1 polymer ?
#
loop_
_entity_poly.entity_id
_entity_poly.type
_entity_poly.pdbx_seq_one_letter_code
_entity_poly.pdbx_strand_id
1 'polypeptide(L)'
;MNKLRAIIFGYVLTAAIIMGECVLQAISPKSGESQPDNFIGFDSAPDKVVDGSVVRVRYQCPGPCQLAVEVVVSTLRKRDLVVFRRKWISSTPRAYRIHQVLLRLPPSILYQHDFFNRNVLEPENVTVRAWLDHLKDDSEAGTYHGSMLRIHKVLQIIPLSERPIKPPTGCPSWSAQLMWQITRNRISQCPHESDIIDVLKFPLASTGEYFGVVRRFQPFIDGALEGIRLHAVTQPSVTLSVWIYLLKWCQKQHCGIIHHVDRKTKYDSVLMQLTDTGDVIIQARVTTGEDEAFRSSLALPLWKWIRLDCYIQDSEVLLHATWDDETHRYAYKFQNNIYYDDTDGYFVVGGSKFMPSIHGYFGPIKYYRFGTEEVENQLHSKTVLQELDKTHRECQEMKEFTKAFLKEVTESHPLSTISKGVCAPHFIRLWGQFDEKFCTQMWPWETTRKHSTLLHLLQAKEEELRTGSLGVKDLRTTLFKEAVDAMFPVDQAQIKMTSKSTSLLQASSCFGNHKASLLLASIHLAGLGQSVNKEQGHVYSLIGAAGDNRFALMHAGYKHTQGIDGFPKDLDMAYSYYSNAGKQSSIDSYNIHENKQYTPEHIYLNNQEDLDQLTDETSDAFQYLKYQAEKGDVESQRRLGMMLYWGQNGVSKDIVSAVKWFERSAMQMKDPSAVYDYSILLMKGQGVKRNYTRGFQLLKKAAAMGSINALNGLGWYHGIKLNDHKTAVKYFEQAALNGSDDGMFNLGIYHLSGINPHSPRRNETAAFHQFLNASRFGHVAASVEAAWYLSTGSLEGVFQDVERAVIMLKKVCEQNGHLGFMIREALQAYLWGSWQEAFVKYILAAETGLGLAQSNAAHLCEKLNLSYDCQWRYHNYSILNYDPHPSALLKMGDYYYYSFATREDSLSVLGQAVSMYSRAALAGSPQGMYNLVVLAQQGHTLPPSVRSQFNVSHRDEDDTVVEKILQRCVETEYEEAVTPCSLALLRVQMGKALRRMTQNGAQLLLAYASLLSVCILIVIVPFQSCHEQRVRSQRAIELRARTSSVSQNGVDLNRERDGIVGGTYRVAGSLWLTVLNGEQWVQQTSDLVVTLSGVCLCAFWTTFLYHLL
;
A
#
# COMPACT_ATOMS: atom_id res chain seq x y z
N MET A 1 25.61 15.99 43.98
CA MET A 1 26.53 16.02 45.13
C MET A 1 26.90 14.59 45.47
N ASN A 2 28.06 14.08 45.06
CA ASN A 2 29.35 14.55 45.55
C ASN A 2 29.30 14.82 47.05
N LYS A 3 29.15 13.76 47.84
CA LYS A 3 30.02 13.57 48.99
C LYS A 3 30.47 12.11 48.98
N LEU A 4 31.75 11.97 48.63
CA LEU A 4 32.64 10.88 48.98
C LEU A 4 32.27 9.49 48.41
N ARG A 5 32.94 8.99 47.36
CA ARG A 5 34.32 9.35 46.95
C ARG A 5 35.28 9.35 48.14
N ALA A 6 35.34 8.22 48.83
CA ALA A 6 36.36 7.73 49.76
C ALA A 6 35.57 6.81 50.70
N ILE A 7 35.28 5.56 50.35
CA ILE A 7 36.15 4.48 50.85
C ILE A 7 36.54 3.46 49.76
N ILE A 8 35.90 3.41 48.59
CA ILE A 8 36.13 2.32 47.60
C ILE A 8 37.08 2.76 46.47
N PHE A 9 38.13 3.50 46.83
CA PHE A 9 39.36 3.65 46.02
C PHE A 9 40.51 3.24 46.95
N GLY A 10 40.82 1.96 46.93
CA GLY A 10 41.85 1.35 47.75
C GLY A 10 41.63 -0.15 47.73
N TYR A 11 42.51 -0.87 47.04
CA TYR A 11 42.54 -2.32 46.88
C TYR A 11 41.74 -2.91 45.70
N VAL A 12 41.89 -2.25 44.54
CA VAL A 12 42.35 -3.00 43.36
C VAL A 12 43.77 -3.49 43.67
N LEU A 13 44.05 -4.75 43.29
CA LEU A 13 45.25 -5.56 43.54
C LEU A 13 45.35 -6.19 44.93
N THR A 14 44.75 -7.38 45.08
CA THR A 14 45.50 -8.66 45.15
C THR A 14 44.49 -9.82 45.27
N ALA A 15 44.78 -10.95 44.62
CA ALA A 15 43.97 -12.18 44.54
C ALA A 15 42.76 -12.13 43.57
N ALA A 16 42.97 -11.71 42.31
CA ALA A 16 43.14 -12.70 41.25
C ALA A 16 43.96 -13.92 41.66
N ILE A 17 43.30 -15.06 41.89
CA ILE A 17 43.75 -16.46 41.77
C ILE A 17 42.60 -17.32 42.37
N ILE A 18 42.25 -18.43 41.71
CA ILE A 18 41.18 -19.41 42.04
C ILE A 18 39.79 -19.13 41.43
N MET A 19 39.72 -19.09 40.10
CA MET A 19 38.59 -19.62 39.31
C MET A 19 39.17 -20.09 37.98
N GLY A 20 39.42 -21.40 37.85
CA GLY A 20 39.96 -21.97 36.63
C GLY A 20 40.33 -23.44 36.75
N GLU A 21 39.34 -24.33 36.67
CA GLU A 21 39.54 -25.69 36.12
C GLU A 21 38.33 -26.04 35.23
N CYS A 22 38.29 -25.43 34.05
CA CYS A 22 37.73 -26.10 32.88
C CYS A 22 38.81 -27.06 32.38
N VAL A 23 38.54 -28.37 32.36
CA VAL A 23 39.35 -29.32 31.59
C VAL A 23 39.08 -29.08 30.11
N LEU A 24 39.75 -28.05 29.58
CA LEU A 24 39.94 -27.78 28.17
C LEU A 24 41.19 -28.55 27.72
N GLN A 25 41.01 -29.77 27.22
CA GLN A 25 41.88 -30.24 26.13
C GLN A 25 41.24 -29.80 24.81
N ALA A 26 41.26 -28.49 24.57
CA ALA A 26 41.09 -27.92 23.24
C ALA A 26 42.21 -26.90 23.07
N ILE A 27 43.20 -27.29 22.28
CA ILE A 27 44.26 -26.39 21.79
C ILE A 27 43.55 -25.27 21.01
N SER A 28 43.48 -24.08 21.60
CA SER A 28 43.17 -22.85 20.87
C SER A 28 44.50 -22.35 20.29
N PRO A 29 44.72 -22.34 18.96
CA PRO A 29 45.93 -21.74 18.43
C PRO A 29 45.82 -20.23 18.61
N LYS A 30 46.80 -19.64 19.29
CA LYS A 30 47.08 -18.21 19.14
C LYS A 30 47.35 -17.97 17.66
N SER A 31 46.93 -16.81 17.15
CA SER A 31 47.13 -16.39 15.76
C SER A 31 48.57 -16.67 15.29
N GLY A 32 48.73 -17.65 14.39
CA GLY A 32 50.02 -17.99 13.79
C GLY A 32 50.48 -19.45 13.92
N GLU A 33 49.81 -20.31 14.70
CA GLU A 33 50.15 -21.75 14.75
C GLU A 33 49.24 -22.60 13.84
N SER A 34 49.84 -23.51 13.07
CA SER A 34 49.13 -24.47 12.20
C SER A 34 48.15 -25.32 13.01
N GLN A 35 46.87 -25.33 12.59
CA GLN A 35 45.82 -26.11 13.24
C GLN A 35 46.18 -27.61 13.29
N PRO A 36 45.83 -28.33 14.36
CA PRO A 36 46.07 -29.77 14.45
C PRO A 36 45.33 -30.52 13.34
N ASP A 37 45.93 -31.60 12.81
CA ASP A 37 45.41 -32.37 11.67
C ASP A 37 44.01 -32.97 11.90
N ASN A 38 43.55 -33.07 13.16
CA ASN A 38 42.24 -33.55 13.59
C ASN A 38 41.58 -32.56 14.55
N PHE A 39 40.34 -32.13 14.26
CA PHE A 39 39.62 -31.16 15.09
C PHE A 39 38.10 -31.35 15.04
N ILE A 40 37.41 -31.10 16.16
CA ILE A 40 35.94 -30.96 16.25
C ILE A 40 35.57 -29.86 17.27
N GLY A 41 34.58 -29.03 16.94
CA GLY A 41 34.08 -27.96 17.81
C GLY A 41 32.64 -27.55 17.48
N PHE A 42 31.93 -26.99 18.45
CA PHE A 42 30.68 -26.28 18.18
C PHE A 42 30.99 -24.86 17.71
N ASP A 43 30.46 -24.49 16.55
CA ASP A 43 30.44 -23.11 16.05
C ASP A 43 29.23 -22.37 16.63
N SER A 44 28.08 -23.05 16.67
CA SER A 44 26.90 -22.62 17.44
C SER A 44 26.11 -23.83 17.91
N ALA A 45 25.55 -23.74 19.12
CA ALA A 45 24.66 -24.74 19.70
C ALA A 45 23.68 -24.03 20.63
N PRO A 46 22.42 -24.49 20.72
CA PRO A 46 21.40 -23.83 21.52
C PRO A 46 21.80 -23.79 23.01
N ASP A 47 21.23 -22.83 23.74
CA ASP A 47 21.40 -22.73 25.20
C ASP A 47 20.24 -23.38 25.96
N LYS A 48 19.06 -23.49 25.33
CA LYS A 48 17.83 -24.06 25.89
C LYS A 48 17.33 -25.23 25.05
N VAL A 49 16.55 -26.11 25.68
CA VAL A 49 15.88 -27.22 24.99
C VAL A 49 14.68 -26.70 24.20
N VAL A 50 14.90 -26.40 22.91
CA VAL A 50 13.86 -25.89 21.99
C VAL A 50 13.88 -26.71 20.70
N ASP A 51 12.71 -27.11 20.21
CA ASP A 51 12.59 -27.87 18.97
C ASP A 51 12.96 -27.04 17.75
N GLY A 52 13.50 -27.67 16.71
CA GLY A 52 13.94 -26.96 15.49
C GLY A 52 15.19 -26.11 15.67
N SER A 53 15.90 -26.22 16.79
CA SER A 53 17.19 -25.56 17.00
C SER A 53 18.27 -26.12 16.07
N VAL A 54 19.15 -25.27 15.54
CA VAL A 54 20.25 -25.68 14.67
C VAL A 54 21.57 -25.73 15.45
N VAL A 55 22.29 -26.85 15.34
CA VAL A 55 23.64 -27.02 15.85
C VAL A 55 24.62 -26.98 14.68
N ARG A 56 25.62 -26.10 14.75
CA ARG A 56 26.70 -26.03 13.77
C ARG A 56 27.95 -26.65 14.36
N VAL A 57 28.39 -27.77 13.78
CA VAL A 57 29.59 -28.49 14.20
C VAL A 57 30.69 -28.28 13.16
N ARG A 58 31.78 -27.67 13.58
CA ARG A 58 32.99 -27.52 12.77
C ARG A 58 33.93 -28.70 13.02
N TYR A 59 34.48 -29.29 11.96
CA TYR A 59 35.39 -30.43 12.07
C TYR A 59 36.37 -30.54 10.90
N GLN A 60 37.48 -31.24 11.11
CA GLN A 60 38.51 -31.55 10.11
C GLN A 60 39.13 -32.92 10.38
N CYS A 61 39.37 -33.68 9.30
CA CYS A 61 39.90 -35.04 9.34
C CYS A 61 40.89 -35.33 8.19
N PRO A 62 41.99 -36.06 8.41
CA PRO A 62 42.99 -36.38 7.40
C PRO A 62 42.61 -37.56 6.50
N GLY A 63 41.62 -38.37 6.89
CA GLY A 63 41.08 -39.50 6.12
C GLY A 63 39.55 -39.58 6.23
N PRO A 64 38.91 -40.65 5.70
CA PRO A 64 37.48 -40.84 5.85
C PRO A 64 37.10 -41.00 7.32
N CYS A 65 36.17 -40.17 7.79
CA CYS A 65 35.74 -40.10 9.19
C CYS A 65 34.22 -40.05 9.28
N GLN A 66 33.68 -40.58 10.38
CA GLN A 66 32.27 -40.50 10.74
C GLN A 66 32.06 -39.38 11.76
N LEU A 67 31.25 -38.39 11.42
CA LEU A 67 30.74 -37.37 12.36
C LEU A 67 29.39 -37.84 12.90
N ALA A 68 29.18 -37.70 14.20
CA ALA A 68 27.89 -37.95 14.81
C ALA A 68 27.51 -36.82 15.77
N VAL A 69 26.23 -36.47 15.78
CA VAL A 69 25.63 -35.55 16.74
C VAL A 69 24.47 -36.28 17.43
N GLU A 70 24.50 -36.30 18.75
CA GLU A 70 23.45 -36.90 19.56
C GLU A 70 23.01 -35.99 20.71
N VAL A 71 21.74 -36.09 21.09
CA VAL A 71 21.20 -35.43 22.27
C VAL A 71 20.87 -36.51 23.28
N VAL A 72 21.42 -36.35 24.48
CA VAL A 72 21.37 -37.33 25.54
C VAL A 72 20.74 -36.73 26.77
N VAL A 73 19.79 -37.45 27.34
CA VAL A 73 18.96 -37.00 28.44
C VAL A 73 19.17 -37.93 29.62
N SER A 74 19.44 -37.36 30.78
CA SER A 74 19.50 -38.09 32.04
C SER A 74 18.28 -37.75 32.88
N THR A 75 17.65 -38.80 33.40
CA THR A 75 16.51 -38.75 34.31
C THR A 75 16.89 -39.46 35.61
N LEU A 76 16.10 -39.27 36.67
CA LEU A 76 16.29 -39.98 37.96
C LEU A 76 16.44 -41.50 37.82
N ARG A 77 15.76 -42.12 36.85
CA ARG A 77 15.73 -43.60 36.66
C ARG A 77 16.69 -44.12 35.59
N LYS A 78 17.05 -43.29 34.60
CA LYS A 78 17.90 -43.68 33.47
C LYS A 78 18.88 -42.56 33.16
N ARG A 79 20.18 -42.88 33.24
CA ARG A 79 21.26 -42.02 32.76
C ARG A 79 21.56 -42.32 31.30
N ASP A 80 22.00 -41.30 30.58
CA ASP A 80 22.44 -41.39 29.18
C ASP A 80 21.40 -41.93 28.16
N LEU A 81 20.13 -41.54 28.30
CA LEU A 81 19.10 -41.84 27.30
C LEU A 81 19.31 -41.01 26.03
N VAL A 82 19.74 -41.64 24.94
CA VAL A 82 19.89 -40.97 23.64
C VAL A 82 18.51 -40.75 23.03
N VAL A 83 18.11 -39.48 22.87
CA VAL A 83 16.80 -39.09 22.33
C VAL A 83 16.85 -38.59 20.89
N PHE A 84 18.04 -38.22 20.44
CA PHE A 84 18.30 -37.85 19.05
C PHE A 84 19.69 -38.33 18.69
N ARG A 85 19.86 -38.91 17.50
CA ARG A 85 21.17 -39.25 16.95
C ARG A 85 21.12 -39.16 15.44
N ARG A 86 22.10 -38.50 14.85
CA ARG A 86 22.39 -38.57 13.42
C ARG A 86 23.88 -38.73 13.18
N LYS A 87 24.21 -39.43 12.10
CA LYS A 87 25.56 -39.84 11.72
C LYS A 87 25.79 -39.47 10.25
N TRP A 88 26.99 -39.02 9.91
CA TRP A 88 27.40 -38.63 8.56
C TRP A 88 28.80 -39.15 8.29
N ILE A 89 29.07 -39.53 7.03
CA ILE A 89 30.38 -39.99 6.58
C ILE A 89 31.00 -38.90 5.71
N SER A 90 32.21 -38.48 6.06
CA SER A 90 33.00 -37.54 5.26
C SER A 90 34.09 -38.30 4.52
N SER A 91 34.02 -38.36 3.19
CA SER A 91 34.94 -39.13 2.34
C SER A 91 36.13 -38.32 1.79
N THR A 92 36.14 -36.99 1.91
CA THR A 92 37.23 -36.14 1.38
C THR A 92 38.27 -35.81 2.46
N PRO A 93 39.54 -36.17 2.29
CA PRO A 93 40.60 -35.90 3.27
C PRO A 93 40.99 -34.41 3.33
N ARG A 94 41.28 -33.92 4.55
CA ARG A 94 41.89 -32.61 4.89
C ARG A 94 41.09 -31.32 4.62
N ALA A 95 39.77 -31.39 4.42
CA ALA A 95 38.93 -30.17 4.28
C ALA A 95 38.33 -29.71 5.63
N TYR A 96 38.46 -28.42 5.95
CA TYR A 96 37.73 -27.78 7.06
C TYR A 96 36.24 -27.66 6.69
N ARG A 97 35.35 -28.14 7.57
CA ARG A 97 33.90 -28.18 7.30
C ARG A 97 33.08 -27.67 8.48
N ILE A 98 31.95 -27.04 8.18
CA ILE A 98 30.91 -26.70 9.17
C ILE A 98 29.63 -27.43 8.76
N HIS A 99 29.20 -28.40 9.56
CA HIS A 99 27.96 -29.12 9.35
C HIS A 99 26.84 -28.52 10.19
N GLN A 100 25.73 -28.16 9.54
CA GLN A 100 24.52 -27.73 10.24
C GLN A 100 23.62 -28.94 10.50
N VAL A 101 23.10 -29.05 11.72
CA VAL A 101 22.24 -30.15 12.16
C VAL A 101 21.01 -29.55 12.81
N LEU A 102 19.85 -29.78 12.19
CA LEU A 102 18.56 -29.44 12.79
C LEU A 102 18.21 -30.49 13.86
N LEU A 103 18.07 -30.06 15.12
CA LEU A 103 17.62 -30.90 16.22
C LEU A 103 16.10 -31.06 16.16
N ARG A 104 15.63 -32.31 16.05
CA ARG A 104 14.22 -32.67 16.21
C ARG A 104 14.09 -33.51 17.47
N LEU A 105 13.61 -32.91 18.55
CA LEU A 105 13.54 -33.57 19.85
C LEU A 105 12.20 -34.28 20.02
N PRO A 106 12.13 -35.39 20.78
CA PRO A 106 10.87 -36.09 20.98
C PRO A 106 9.88 -35.25 21.82
N PRO A 107 8.57 -35.37 21.56
CA PRO A 107 7.54 -34.64 22.29
C PRO A 107 7.58 -34.83 23.82
N SER A 108 8.10 -35.97 24.27
CA SER A 108 8.25 -36.29 25.69
C SER A 108 9.13 -35.32 26.47
N ILE A 109 10.00 -34.56 25.82
CA ILE A 109 10.88 -33.58 26.49
C ILE A 109 10.40 -32.14 26.26
N LEU A 110 9.74 -31.90 25.13
CA LEU A 110 9.37 -30.57 24.68
C LEU A 110 8.06 -30.07 25.28
N TYR A 111 7.09 -30.96 25.49
CA TYR A 111 5.73 -30.60 25.84
C TYR A 111 5.36 -31.02 27.26
N GLN A 112 4.34 -30.37 27.81
CA GLN A 112 3.76 -30.73 29.10
C GLN A 112 2.91 -32.02 29.03
N HIS A 113 2.44 -32.48 30.19
CA HIS A 113 1.47 -33.58 30.27
C HIS A 113 0.12 -33.14 29.70
N ASP A 114 -0.44 -33.97 28.81
CA ASP A 114 -1.81 -33.84 28.33
C ASP A 114 -2.44 -35.22 28.06
N PHE A 115 -3.69 -35.24 27.59
CA PHE A 115 -4.43 -36.48 27.30
C PHE A 115 -3.74 -37.36 26.24
N PHE A 116 -3.04 -36.74 25.28
CA PHE A 116 -2.38 -37.38 24.14
C PHE A 116 -0.88 -37.65 24.39
N ASN A 117 -0.24 -36.91 25.29
CA ASN A 117 1.17 -37.00 25.66
C ASN A 117 1.30 -37.49 27.11
N ARG A 118 1.10 -38.79 27.30
CA ARG A 118 1.13 -39.43 28.63
C ARG A 118 2.55 -39.74 29.13
N ASN A 119 3.53 -39.84 28.23
CA ASN A 119 4.88 -40.29 28.53
C ASN A 119 5.88 -39.12 28.48
N VAL A 120 5.71 -38.14 29.37
CA VAL A 120 6.60 -36.98 29.48
C VAL A 120 7.81 -37.33 30.35
N LEU A 121 8.99 -36.88 29.95
CA LEU A 121 10.24 -37.05 30.68
C LEU A 121 10.52 -35.81 31.55
N GLU A 122 10.95 -36.08 32.78
CA GLU A 122 11.56 -35.11 33.70
C GLU A 122 13.10 -35.25 33.62
N PRO A 123 13.76 -34.53 32.70
CA PRO A 123 15.20 -34.56 32.60
C PRO A 123 15.83 -33.80 33.76
N GLU A 124 16.85 -34.39 34.39
CA GLU A 124 17.79 -33.69 35.27
C GLU A 124 18.89 -32.98 34.48
N ASN A 125 19.27 -33.57 33.34
CA ASN A 125 20.30 -33.03 32.46
C ASN A 125 20.01 -33.37 31.00
N VAL A 126 20.18 -32.40 30.10
CA VAL A 126 20.10 -32.58 28.64
C VAL A 126 21.41 -32.10 28.03
N THR A 127 22.10 -32.99 27.33
CA THR A 127 23.41 -32.73 26.75
C THR A 127 23.41 -32.97 25.25
N VAL A 128 23.89 -31.99 24.48
CA VAL A 128 24.21 -32.17 23.06
C VAL A 128 25.66 -32.63 22.98
N ARG A 129 25.88 -33.77 22.34
CA ARG A 129 27.19 -34.38 22.14
C ARG A 129 27.51 -34.41 20.65
N ALA A 130 28.73 -34.08 20.29
CA ALA A 130 29.23 -34.32 18.95
C ALA A 130 30.56 -35.07 19.05
N TRP A 131 30.76 -36.04 18.17
CA TRP A 131 31.94 -36.87 18.18
C TRP A 131 32.33 -37.31 16.79
N LEU A 132 33.60 -37.64 16.64
CA LEU A 132 34.22 -37.97 15.38
C LEU A 132 35.12 -39.19 15.53
N ASP A 133 35.03 -40.11 14.58
CA ASP A 133 35.72 -41.40 14.60
C ASP A 133 36.22 -41.82 13.21
N HIS A 134 37.25 -42.67 13.15
CA HIS A 134 37.78 -43.20 11.88
C HIS A 134 36.95 -44.39 11.40
N LEU A 135 36.65 -44.43 10.09
CA LEU A 135 36.07 -45.63 9.48
C LEU A 135 37.16 -46.71 9.38
N LYS A 136 37.07 -47.73 10.24
CA LYS A 136 37.77 -49.02 10.06
C LYS A 136 36.79 -50.01 9.45
N ASP A 137 37.20 -50.68 8.37
CA ASP A 137 36.43 -51.77 7.76
C ASP A 137 36.11 -52.83 8.83
N ASP A 138 34.82 -53.15 8.96
CA ASP A 138 34.23 -54.21 9.79
C ASP A 138 34.32 -54.12 11.33
N SER A 139 34.20 -52.91 11.92
CA SER A 139 33.97 -52.79 13.38
C SER A 139 32.68 -52.05 13.76
N GLU A 140 32.04 -52.48 14.85
CA GLU A 140 30.73 -52.05 15.34
C GLU A 140 30.53 -50.53 15.40
N ALA A 141 29.26 -50.10 15.39
CA ALA A 141 28.86 -48.70 15.45
C ALA A 141 29.54 -47.95 16.61
N GLY A 142 30.47 -47.05 16.27
CA GLY A 142 31.16 -46.18 17.24
C GLY A 142 30.19 -45.52 18.22
N THR A 143 30.61 -45.46 19.49
CA THR A 143 29.90 -44.79 20.59
C THR A 143 30.66 -43.52 20.99
N TYR A 144 29.96 -42.53 21.57
CA TYR A 144 30.58 -41.30 22.08
C TYR A 144 31.76 -41.54 23.03
N HIS A 145 31.72 -42.64 23.78
CA HIS A 145 32.79 -42.97 24.73
C HIS A 145 34.00 -43.62 24.06
N GLY A 146 33.81 -44.30 22.91
CA GLY A 146 34.88 -44.94 22.13
C GLY A 146 35.45 -44.11 20.98
N SER A 147 34.87 -42.93 20.70
CA SER A 147 35.26 -42.07 19.57
C SER A 147 36.59 -41.35 19.79
N MET A 148 37.34 -41.12 18.72
CA MET A 148 38.62 -40.41 18.71
C MET A 148 38.55 -38.98 19.28
N LEU A 149 37.58 -38.19 18.83
CA LEU A 149 37.38 -36.81 19.29
C LEU A 149 35.93 -36.60 19.73
N ARG A 150 35.74 -35.87 20.82
CA ARG A 150 34.42 -35.66 21.41
C ARG A 150 34.28 -34.29 22.06
N ILE A 151 33.10 -33.70 21.92
CA ILE A 151 32.69 -32.44 22.55
C ILE A 151 31.26 -32.57 23.07
N HIS A 152 30.91 -31.77 24.07
CA HIS A 152 29.53 -31.71 24.57
C HIS A 152 29.17 -30.31 25.05
N LYS A 153 27.86 -30.01 25.07
CA LYS A 153 27.28 -28.80 25.66
C LYS A 153 26.03 -29.19 26.46
N VAL A 154 25.93 -28.70 27.69
CA VAL A 154 24.75 -28.88 28.54
C VAL A 154 23.71 -27.80 28.19
N LEU A 155 22.46 -28.21 28.00
CA LEU A 155 21.33 -27.32 27.71
C LEU A 155 20.56 -27.00 28.99
N GLN A 156 20.04 -25.77 29.09
CA GLN A 156 19.09 -25.38 30.13
C GLN A 156 17.73 -26.05 29.90
N ILE A 157 17.23 -26.71 30.94
CA ILE A 157 15.95 -27.42 30.94
C ILE A 157 14.81 -26.44 31.18
N ILE A 158 13.73 -26.56 30.40
CA ILE A 158 12.48 -25.81 30.64
C ILE A 158 11.65 -26.59 31.68
N PRO A 159 11.22 -25.93 32.78
CA PRO A 159 10.34 -26.53 33.77
C PRO A 159 9.04 -27.05 33.14
N LEU A 160 8.52 -28.17 33.63
CA LEU A 160 7.30 -28.81 33.08
C LEU A 160 6.10 -27.85 32.97
N SER A 161 5.94 -26.93 33.93
CA SER A 161 4.86 -25.94 33.97
C SER A 161 4.96 -24.86 32.89
N GLU A 162 6.15 -24.64 32.34
CA GLU A 162 6.43 -23.62 31.33
C GLU A 162 6.58 -24.22 29.92
N ARG A 163 6.48 -25.55 29.79
CA ARG A 163 6.53 -26.22 28.50
C ARG A 163 5.25 -25.97 27.72
N PRO A 164 5.33 -25.77 26.39
CA PRO A 164 4.14 -25.64 25.56
C PRO A 164 3.25 -26.90 25.64
N ILE A 165 1.95 -26.71 25.40
CA ILE A 165 1.03 -27.83 25.16
C ILE A 165 1.33 -28.39 23.78
N LYS A 166 1.37 -29.71 23.62
CA LYS A 166 1.55 -30.30 22.29
C LYS A 166 0.32 -29.94 21.46
N PRO A 167 0.45 -29.24 20.32
CA PRO A 167 -0.67 -29.10 19.41
C PRO A 167 -1.11 -30.50 18.97
N PRO A 168 -2.43 -30.81 18.94
CA PRO A 168 -2.90 -32.13 18.57
C PRO A 168 -2.37 -32.47 17.17
N THR A 169 -1.69 -33.62 17.04
CA THR A 169 -1.12 -34.09 15.77
C THR A 169 -2.17 -34.65 14.79
N GLY A 170 -3.44 -34.59 15.18
CA GLY A 170 -4.60 -35.04 14.41
C GLY A 170 -5.86 -34.85 15.26
N CYS A 171 -7.01 -34.71 14.61
CA CYS A 171 -8.27 -34.54 15.31
C CYS A 171 -8.81 -35.92 15.75
N PRO A 172 -9.33 -36.03 16.98
CA PRO A 172 -9.90 -37.29 17.45
C PRO A 172 -11.05 -37.75 16.55
N SER A 173 -11.18 -39.07 16.34
CA SER A 173 -12.36 -39.65 15.71
C SER A 173 -13.65 -39.24 16.44
N TRP A 174 -14.80 -39.32 15.76
CA TRP A 174 -16.11 -38.85 16.26
C TRP A 174 -16.44 -39.29 17.70
N SER A 175 -16.05 -40.51 18.11
CA SER A 175 -16.22 -41.01 19.49
C SER A 175 -15.45 -40.23 20.56
N ALA A 176 -14.30 -39.66 20.22
CA ALA A 176 -13.50 -38.82 21.12
C ALA A 176 -13.93 -37.34 21.08
N GLN A 177 -14.82 -36.95 20.16
CA GLN A 177 -15.46 -35.63 20.13
C GLN A 177 -16.46 -35.42 21.29
N LEU A 178 -17.11 -36.50 21.76
CA LEU A 178 -17.97 -36.48 22.95
C LEU A 178 -17.15 -36.20 24.23
N MET A 179 -15.98 -36.84 24.36
CA MET A 179 -15.04 -36.56 25.46
C MET A 179 -14.41 -35.16 25.34
N TRP A 180 -14.14 -34.71 24.11
CA TRP A 180 -13.64 -33.36 23.81
C TRP A 180 -14.63 -32.26 24.22
N GLN A 181 -15.94 -32.45 23.97
CA GLN A 181 -16.99 -31.54 24.42
C GLN A 181 -17.07 -31.40 25.95
N ILE A 182 -16.70 -32.45 26.69
CA ILE A 182 -16.66 -32.42 28.17
C ILE A 182 -15.42 -31.65 28.68
N THR A 183 -14.33 -31.61 27.92
CA THR A 183 -13.07 -30.92 28.26
C THR A 183 -12.88 -29.53 27.60
N ARG A 184 -13.95 -29.01 26.99
CA ARG A 184 -14.01 -27.87 26.04
C ARG A 184 -13.26 -26.59 26.44
N ASN A 185 -13.00 -26.36 27.72
CA ASN A 185 -12.34 -25.14 28.21
C ASN A 185 -10.80 -25.23 28.29
N ARG A 186 -10.17 -26.36 27.93
CA ARG A 186 -8.71 -26.56 28.08
C ARG A 186 -7.94 -26.91 26.80
N ILE A 187 -8.59 -27.20 25.67
CA ILE A 187 -7.92 -27.65 24.43
C ILE A 187 -8.41 -26.81 23.24
N SER A 188 -7.48 -26.31 22.42
CA SER A 188 -7.75 -25.56 21.18
C SER A 188 -8.62 -26.37 20.21
N GLN A 189 -9.64 -25.73 19.63
CA GLN A 189 -10.48 -26.33 18.57
C GLN A 189 -9.64 -26.78 17.38
N CYS A 190 -9.93 -27.98 16.88
CA CYS A 190 -9.43 -28.43 15.58
C CYS A 190 -10.03 -27.58 14.46
N PRO A 191 -9.24 -27.07 13.50
CA PRO A 191 -9.79 -26.48 12.29
C PRO A 191 -10.52 -27.56 11.48
N HIS A 192 -11.72 -27.26 10.99
CA HIS A 192 -12.44 -28.13 10.08
C HIS A 192 -11.76 -28.07 8.70
N GLU A 193 -11.15 -29.16 8.25
CA GLU A 193 -10.68 -29.28 6.87
C GLU A 193 -11.82 -29.76 5.96
N SER A 194 -12.02 -29.05 4.85
CA SER A 194 -13.01 -29.36 3.82
C SER A 194 -12.29 -29.89 2.60
N ASP A 195 -12.85 -30.91 1.95
CA ASP A 195 -12.43 -31.41 0.65
C ASP A 195 -12.89 -30.51 -0.51
N ILE A 196 -13.84 -29.60 -0.23
CA ILE A 196 -14.32 -28.57 -1.16
C ILE A 196 -13.45 -27.31 -1.01
N ILE A 197 -12.91 -26.84 -2.14
CA ILE A 197 -12.12 -25.62 -2.26
C ILE A 197 -12.89 -24.60 -3.10
N ASP A 198 -13.14 -23.43 -2.51
CA ASP A 198 -13.67 -22.27 -3.23
C ASP A 198 -12.52 -21.57 -3.96
N VAL A 199 -12.32 -21.90 -5.24
CA VAL A 199 -11.26 -21.31 -6.09
C VAL A 199 -11.55 -19.83 -6.36
N LEU A 200 -12.82 -19.50 -6.62
CA LEU A 200 -13.27 -18.14 -6.89
C LEU A 200 -14.64 -17.90 -6.24
N LYS A 201 -14.73 -16.91 -5.34
CA LYS A 201 -15.97 -16.56 -4.62
C LYS A 201 -16.72 -15.36 -5.22
N PHE A 202 -15.98 -14.45 -5.84
CA PHE A 202 -16.48 -13.22 -6.42
C PHE A 202 -16.23 -13.24 -7.92
N PRO A 203 -17.15 -12.73 -8.75
CA PRO A 203 -16.99 -12.75 -10.20
C PRO A 203 -15.71 -12.04 -10.66
N LEU A 204 -15.01 -12.65 -11.60
CA LEU A 204 -13.81 -12.10 -12.24
C LEU A 204 -14.16 -11.65 -13.65
N ALA A 205 -13.86 -10.40 -14.00
CA ALA A 205 -13.95 -9.92 -15.37
C ALA A 205 -12.66 -10.27 -16.12
N SER A 206 -12.79 -10.83 -17.33
CA SER A 206 -11.67 -11.25 -18.17
C SER A 206 -11.81 -10.67 -19.57
N THR A 207 -10.69 -10.17 -20.11
CA THR A 207 -10.63 -9.38 -21.35
C THR A 207 -9.94 -10.13 -22.49
N GLY A 208 -9.40 -11.32 -22.23
CA GLY A 208 -8.55 -12.06 -23.16
C GLY A 208 -7.06 -11.89 -22.89
N GLU A 209 -6.72 -11.52 -21.67
CA GLU A 209 -5.37 -11.31 -21.16
C GLU A 209 -4.55 -12.60 -21.06
N TYR A 210 -3.22 -12.46 -20.99
CA TYR A 210 -2.25 -13.56 -20.81
C TYR A 210 -1.88 -13.77 -19.33
N PHE A 211 -2.79 -13.41 -18.44
CA PHE A 211 -2.65 -13.55 -16.99
C PHE A 211 -3.93 -14.17 -16.44
N GLY A 212 -3.86 -14.69 -15.22
CA GLY A 212 -4.98 -15.35 -14.58
C GLY A 212 -4.84 -15.33 -13.06
N VAL A 213 -5.89 -15.76 -12.38
CA VAL A 213 -5.88 -15.90 -10.92
C VAL A 213 -5.17 -17.20 -10.57
N VAL A 214 -4.06 -17.11 -9.87
CA VAL A 214 -3.22 -18.26 -9.48
C VAL A 214 -3.67 -18.80 -8.13
N ARG A 215 -3.89 -20.11 -8.02
CA ARG A 215 -4.25 -20.78 -6.77
C ARG A 215 -3.34 -21.97 -6.51
N ARG A 216 -2.85 -22.09 -5.29
CA ARG A 216 -2.06 -23.24 -4.83
C ARG A 216 -2.83 -23.98 -3.75
N PHE A 217 -3.01 -25.28 -3.94
CA PHE A 217 -3.65 -26.12 -2.94
C PHE A 217 -2.60 -26.76 -2.05
N GLN A 218 -2.85 -26.74 -0.75
CA GLN A 218 -1.97 -27.36 0.23
C GLN A 218 -2.38 -28.84 0.43
N PRO A 219 -1.43 -29.72 0.82
CA PRO A 219 -1.76 -31.04 1.33
C PRO A 219 -2.71 -30.95 2.53
N PHE A 220 -3.51 -31.99 2.77
CA PHE A 220 -4.34 -32.04 3.98
C PHE A 220 -3.46 -32.14 5.23
N ILE A 221 -3.85 -31.43 6.29
CA ILE A 221 -3.23 -31.56 7.61
C ILE A 221 -3.65 -32.91 8.22
N ASP A 222 -4.90 -33.35 7.96
CA ASP A 222 -5.37 -34.66 8.37
C ASP A 222 -4.72 -35.79 7.54
N GLY A 223 -4.01 -36.69 8.23
CA GLY A 223 -3.28 -37.77 7.58
C GLY A 223 -4.15 -38.83 6.90
N ALA A 224 -5.41 -39.00 7.31
CA ALA A 224 -6.33 -39.92 6.64
C ALA A 224 -6.85 -39.31 5.34
N LEU A 225 -7.23 -38.03 5.35
CA LEU A 225 -7.61 -37.29 4.12
C LEU A 225 -6.44 -37.20 3.14
N GLU A 226 -5.23 -36.93 3.62
CA GLU A 226 -4.03 -36.91 2.79
C GLU A 226 -3.72 -38.31 2.22
N GLY A 227 -3.93 -39.37 3.01
CA GLY A 227 -3.79 -40.75 2.54
C GLY A 227 -4.76 -41.07 1.39
N ILE A 228 -6.01 -40.63 1.48
CA ILE A 228 -7.01 -40.77 0.41
C ILE A 228 -6.59 -39.96 -0.82
N ARG A 229 -6.15 -38.71 -0.65
CA ARG A 229 -5.67 -37.84 -1.74
C ARG A 229 -4.49 -38.46 -2.49
N LEU A 230 -3.50 -39.00 -1.77
CA LEU A 230 -2.35 -39.67 -2.36
C LEU A 230 -2.75 -40.91 -3.17
N HIS A 231 -3.79 -41.63 -2.75
CA HIS A 231 -4.34 -42.74 -3.53
C HIS A 231 -5.06 -42.25 -4.80
N ALA A 232 -5.75 -41.10 -4.70
CA ALA A 232 -6.44 -40.47 -5.83
C ALA A 232 -5.50 -39.94 -6.93
N VAL A 233 -4.18 -39.86 -6.70
CA VAL A 233 -3.23 -39.37 -7.72
C VAL A 233 -3.21 -40.24 -8.99
N THR A 234 -3.34 -41.56 -8.83
CA THR A 234 -3.35 -42.52 -9.96
C THR A 234 -4.75 -43.03 -10.31
N GLN A 235 -5.72 -42.77 -9.43
CA GLN A 235 -7.14 -43.13 -9.57
C GLN A 235 -7.99 -41.93 -9.13
N PRO A 236 -7.99 -40.83 -9.91
CA PRO A 236 -8.62 -39.60 -9.49
C PRO A 236 -10.14 -39.75 -9.47
N SER A 237 -10.75 -39.26 -8.39
CA SER A 237 -12.16 -38.90 -8.35
C SER A 237 -12.23 -37.44 -7.96
N VAL A 238 -12.42 -36.55 -8.94
CA VAL A 238 -12.40 -35.09 -8.72
C VAL A 238 -13.52 -34.41 -9.50
N THR A 239 -13.98 -33.27 -8.99
CA THR A 239 -15.00 -32.48 -9.70
C THR A 239 -14.64 -31.01 -9.69
N LEU A 240 -14.66 -30.42 -10.88
CA LEU A 240 -14.41 -29.00 -11.09
C LEU A 240 -15.67 -28.36 -11.65
N SER A 241 -16.27 -27.42 -10.91
CA SER A 241 -17.47 -26.70 -11.32
C SER A 241 -17.15 -25.24 -11.56
N VAL A 242 -17.39 -24.77 -12.79
CA VAL A 242 -16.99 -23.44 -13.27
C VAL A 242 -18.19 -22.72 -13.87
N TRP A 243 -18.53 -21.56 -13.33
CA TRP A 243 -19.45 -20.63 -13.99
C TRP A 243 -18.70 -19.70 -14.93
N ILE A 244 -19.18 -19.56 -16.16
CA ILE A 244 -18.67 -18.59 -17.15
C ILE A 244 -19.81 -17.83 -17.83
N TYR A 245 -19.54 -16.62 -18.27
CA TYR A 245 -20.42 -15.79 -19.08
C TYR A 245 -19.62 -15.24 -20.25
N LEU A 246 -19.93 -15.65 -21.47
CA LEU A 246 -19.15 -15.30 -22.66
C LEU A 246 -19.73 -14.07 -23.37
N LEU A 247 -18.90 -13.04 -23.57
CA LEU A 247 -19.27 -11.87 -24.40
C LEU A 247 -18.91 -12.13 -25.87
N LYS A 248 -17.83 -12.87 -26.11
CA LYS A 248 -17.34 -13.31 -27.42
C LYS A 248 -16.68 -14.68 -27.27
N TRP A 249 -16.65 -15.45 -28.36
CA TRP A 249 -15.78 -16.62 -28.44
C TRP A 249 -14.30 -16.22 -28.50
N CYS A 250 -13.41 -17.22 -28.42
CA CYS A 250 -11.97 -16.97 -28.40
C CYS A 250 -11.50 -16.25 -29.67
N GLN A 251 -10.68 -15.19 -29.52
CA GLN A 251 -10.08 -14.48 -30.66
C GLN A 251 -8.88 -15.23 -31.27
N LYS A 252 -8.31 -16.17 -30.51
CA LYS A 252 -7.24 -17.07 -30.93
C LYS A 252 -7.82 -18.47 -31.12
N GLN A 253 -6.99 -19.41 -31.58
CA GLN A 253 -7.42 -20.80 -31.76
C GLN A 253 -7.93 -21.41 -30.44
N HIS A 254 -7.25 -21.11 -29.32
CA HIS A 254 -7.59 -21.62 -28.00
C HIS A 254 -7.43 -20.53 -26.93
N CYS A 255 -8.38 -20.50 -26.00
CA CYS A 255 -8.37 -19.66 -24.81
C CYS A 255 -8.45 -20.53 -23.56
N GLY A 256 -7.77 -20.14 -22.48
CA GLY A 256 -7.80 -20.85 -21.20
C GLY A 256 -9.05 -20.55 -20.40
N ILE A 257 -9.69 -21.60 -19.88
CA ILE A 257 -10.75 -21.48 -18.86
C ILE A 257 -10.11 -21.73 -17.49
N ILE A 258 -9.61 -22.95 -17.26
CA ILE A 258 -8.84 -23.34 -16.07
C ILE A 258 -7.73 -24.29 -16.51
N HIS A 259 -6.54 -24.13 -15.94
CA HIS A 259 -5.43 -25.03 -16.22
C HIS A 259 -4.56 -25.28 -14.99
N HIS A 260 -4.09 -26.52 -14.85
CA HIS A 260 -3.12 -26.94 -13.85
C HIS A 260 -1.70 -26.85 -14.44
N VAL A 261 -0.75 -26.31 -13.68
CA VAL A 261 0.66 -26.18 -14.06
C VAL A 261 1.51 -26.84 -12.99
N ASP A 262 2.30 -27.84 -13.39
CA ASP A 262 3.17 -28.60 -12.50
C ASP A 262 4.37 -27.76 -11.99
N ARG A 263 5.12 -28.29 -11.00
CA ARG A 263 6.36 -27.64 -10.52
C ARG A 263 7.45 -27.48 -11.59
N LYS A 264 7.36 -28.20 -12.71
CA LYS A 264 8.27 -28.10 -13.85
C LYS A 264 7.76 -27.10 -14.90
N THR A 265 6.73 -26.30 -14.58
CA THR A 265 6.12 -25.27 -15.45
C THR A 265 5.48 -25.81 -16.72
N LYS A 266 5.05 -27.08 -16.71
CA LYS A 266 4.29 -27.70 -17.80
C LYS A 266 2.82 -27.76 -17.45
N TYR A 267 1.96 -27.66 -18.46
CA TYR A 267 0.55 -27.96 -18.26
C TYR A 267 0.39 -29.42 -17.85
N ASP A 268 -0.46 -29.63 -16.86
CA ASP A 268 -0.80 -30.94 -16.31
C ASP A 268 -2.34 -31.09 -16.28
N SER A 269 -2.82 -32.26 -15.90
CA SER A 269 -4.26 -32.52 -15.75
C SER A 269 -4.84 -31.60 -14.67
N VAL A 270 -5.93 -30.85 -14.88
CA VAL A 270 -6.80 -30.72 -16.07
C VAL A 270 -6.54 -29.39 -16.76
N LEU A 271 -6.51 -29.42 -18.09
CA LEU A 271 -6.47 -28.23 -18.94
C LEU A 271 -7.80 -28.10 -19.68
N MET A 272 -8.61 -27.11 -19.30
CA MET A 272 -9.89 -26.79 -19.93
C MET A 272 -9.75 -25.52 -20.80
N GLN A 273 -10.14 -25.62 -22.06
CA GLN A 273 -9.95 -24.58 -23.08
C GLN A 273 -11.23 -24.30 -23.87
N LEU A 274 -11.34 -23.09 -24.40
CA LEU A 274 -12.41 -22.64 -25.30
C LEU A 274 -11.84 -22.38 -26.71
N THR A 275 -12.51 -22.87 -27.75
CA THR A 275 -12.13 -22.60 -29.14
C THR A 275 -12.71 -21.28 -29.67
N ASP A 276 -12.24 -20.87 -30.85
CA ASP A 276 -12.82 -19.78 -31.65
C ASP A 276 -14.25 -20.05 -32.14
N THR A 277 -14.66 -21.32 -32.15
CA THR A 277 -15.99 -21.82 -32.54
C THR A 277 -16.93 -22.00 -31.34
N GLY A 278 -16.44 -21.78 -30.12
CA GLY A 278 -17.22 -21.89 -28.88
C GLY A 278 -17.23 -23.28 -28.26
N ASP A 279 -16.50 -24.25 -28.81
CA ASP A 279 -16.38 -25.61 -28.27
C ASP A 279 -15.43 -25.66 -27.06
N VAL A 280 -15.72 -26.56 -26.12
CA VAL A 280 -14.83 -26.84 -24.97
C VAL A 280 -13.91 -28.00 -25.28
N ILE A 281 -12.60 -27.81 -25.06
CA ILE A 281 -11.58 -28.85 -25.13
C ILE A 281 -11.11 -29.16 -23.71
N ILE A 282 -11.01 -30.44 -23.37
CA ILE A 282 -10.40 -30.92 -22.14
C ILE A 282 -9.20 -31.78 -22.50
N GLN A 283 -8.03 -31.36 -22.01
CA GLN A 283 -6.77 -32.08 -22.11
C GLN A 283 -6.38 -32.61 -20.73
N ALA A 284 -5.94 -33.86 -20.68
CA ALA A 284 -5.45 -34.53 -19.48
C ALA A 284 -4.23 -35.39 -19.82
N ARG A 285 -3.30 -35.47 -18.87
CA ARG A 285 -2.17 -36.38 -18.89
C ARG A 285 -2.56 -37.73 -18.33
N VAL A 286 -2.33 -38.78 -19.10
CA VAL A 286 -2.55 -40.16 -18.65
C VAL A 286 -1.32 -40.69 -17.90
N THR A 287 -1.47 -41.79 -17.17
CA THR A 287 -0.40 -42.40 -16.35
C THR A 287 0.83 -42.85 -17.15
N THR A 288 0.72 -42.98 -18.48
CA THR A 288 1.86 -43.24 -19.38
C THR A 288 2.75 -42.01 -19.57
N GLY A 289 2.27 -40.81 -19.19
CA GLY A 289 2.93 -39.52 -19.40
C GLY A 289 2.57 -38.84 -20.71
N GLU A 290 1.73 -39.45 -21.55
CA GLU A 290 1.19 -38.84 -22.77
C GLU A 290 0.03 -37.90 -22.44
N ASP A 291 -0.12 -36.83 -23.24
CA ASP A 291 -1.23 -35.89 -23.11
C ASP A 291 -2.30 -36.27 -24.15
N GLU A 292 -3.51 -36.60 -23.69
CA GLU A 292 -4.68 -36.89 -24.52
C GLU A 292 -5.69 -35.74 -24.38
N ALA A 293 -6.49 -35.47 -25.41
CA ALA A 293 -7.51 -34.41 -25.37
C ALA A 293 -8.77 -34.79 -26.13
N PHE A 294 -9.92 -34.32 -25.65
CA PHE A 294 -11.18 -34.43 -26.37
C PHE A 294 -11.87 -33.07 -26.53
N ARG A 295 -12.61 -32.94 -27.63
CA ARG A 295 -13.38 -31.74 -27.99
C ARG A 295 -14.86 -32.05 -27.87
N SER A 296 -15.58 -31.29 -27.06
CA SER A 296 -17.04 -31.28 -27.07
C SER A 296 -17.53 -30.65 -28.38
N SER A 297 -18.48 -31.29 -29.06
CA SER A 297 -19.08 -30.77 -30.29
C SER A 297 -20.25 -29.83 -29.97
N LEU A 298 -19.99 -28.80 -29.15
CA LEU A 298 -21.02 -27.89 -28.63
C LEU A 298 -20.50 -26.47 -28.53
N ALA A 299 -21.04 -25.60 -29.38
CA ALA A 299 -20.78 -24.17 -29.32
C ALA A 299 -21.52 -23.56 -28.11
N LEU A 300 -20.75 -23.11 -27.12
CA LEU A 300 -21.28 -22.43 -25.95
C LEU A 300 -22.01 -21.12 -26.32
N PRO A 301 -23.19 -20.84 -25.73
CA PRO A 301 -23.95 -19.63 -26.05
C PRO A 301 -23.23 -18.36 -25.57
N LEU A 302 -23.45 -17.26 -26.29
CA LEU A 302 -23.00 -15.93 -25.87
C LEU A 302 -24.10 -15.24 -25.04
N TRP A 303 -23.69 -14.33 -24.15
CA TRP A 303 -24.59 -13.49 -23.35
C TRP A 303 -25.51 -14.26 -22.40
N LYS A 304 -25.02 -15.40 -21.87
CA LYS A 304 -25.72 -16.22 -20.88
C LYS A 304 -24.72 -16.79 -19.87
N TRP A 305 -25.20 -17.06 -18.66
CA TRP A 305 -24.45 -17.81 -17.65
C TRP A 305 -24.47 -19.30 -18.00
N ILE A 306 -23.30 -19.91 -18.02
CA ILE A 306 -23.08 -21.32 -18.32
C ILE A 306 -22.31 -21.93 -17.14
N ARG A 307 -22.79 -23.04 -16.60
CA ARG A 307 -22.04 -23.85 -15.63
C ARG A 307 -21.47 -25.07 -16.31
N LEU A 308 -20.16 -25.21 -16.23
CA LEU A 308 -19.38 -26.35 -16.70
C LEU A 308 -18.99 -27.19 -15.49
N ASP A 309 -19.55 -28.39 -15.35
CA ASP A 309 -19.19 -29.36 -14.33
C ASP A 309 -18.36 -30.46 -14.99
N CYS A 310 -17.07 -30.51 -14.68
CA CYS A 310 -16.12 -31.51 -15.16
C CYS A 310 -15.86 -32.51 -14.04
N TYR A 311 -16.42 -33.70 -14.16
CA TYR A 311 -16.22 -34.82 -13.25
C TYR A 311 -15.22 -35.80 -13.87
N ILE A 312 -14.21 -36.18 -13.09
CA ILE A 312 -13.15 -37.09 -13.53
C ILE A 312 -13.15 -38.29 -12.61
N GLN A 313 -13.24 -39.47 -13.19
CA GLN A 313 -13.18 -40.74 -12.48
C GLN A 313 -12.28 -41.72 -13.25
N ASP A 314 -11.12 -42.03 -12.68
CA ASP A 314 -10.12 -42.93 -13.24
C ASP A 314 -9.66 -42.53 -14.66
N SER A 315 -10.28 -43.10 -15.70
CA SER A 315 -10.02 -42.84 -17.12
C SER A 315 -11.16 -42.10 -17.82
N GLU A 316 -12.27 -41.86 -17.13
CA GLU A 316 -13.48 -41.26 -17.70
C GLU A 316 -13.63 -39.80 -17.26
N VAL A 317 -13.99 -38.94 -18.21
CA VAL A 317 -14.32 -37.54 -17.96
C VAL A 317 -15.74 -37.28 -18.43
N LEU A 318 -16.57 -36.82 -17.49
CA LEU A 318 -17.93 -36.38 -17.71
C LEU A 318 -17.96 -34.85 -17.67
N LEU A 319 -18.29 -34.22 -18.79
CA LEU A 319 -18.52 -32.78 -18.88
C LEU A 319 -20.02 -32.52 -18.99
N HIS A 320 -20.58 -31.85 -17.99
CA HIS A 320 -21.94 -31.32 -18.02
C HIS A 320 -21.89 -29.80 -18.25
N ALA A 321 -22.48 -29.34 -19.34
CA ALA A 321 -22.66 -27.92 -19.63
C ALA A 321 -24.14 -27.55 -19.41
N THR A 322 -24.42 -26.63 -18.49
CA THR A 322 -25.78 -26.24 -18.12
C THR A 322 -26.04 -24.75 -18.32
N TRP A 323 -27.17 -24.42 -18.96
CA TRP A 323 -27.69 -23.06 -19.13
C TRP A 323 -29.21 -23.15 -19.36
N ASP A 324 -29.98 -22.12 -19.01
CA ASP A 324 -31.45 -22.08 -19.15
C ASP A 324 -32.17 -23.34 -18.62
N ASP A 325 -31.67 -23.93 -17.53
CA ASP A 325 -32.14 -25.19 -16.94
C ASP A 325 -32.00 -26.45 -17.84
N GLU A 326 -31.35 -26.32 -19.01
CA GLU A 326 -30.98 -27.43 -19.88
C GLU A 326 -29.56 -27.91 -19.59
N THR A 327 -29.35 -29.23 -19.54
CA THR A 327 -28.04 -29.85 -19.26
C THR A 327 -27.59 -30.72 -20.43
N HIS A 328 -26.47 -30.36 -21.03
CA HIS A 328 -25.82 -31.10 -22.11
C HIS A 328 -24.67 -31.93 -21.53
N ARG A 329 -24.69 -33.25 -21.75
CA ARG A 329 -23.73 -34.19 -21.14
C ARG A 329 -22.81 -34.81 -22.18
N TYR A 330 -21.51 -34.83 -21.90
CA TYR A 330 -20.48 -35.43 -22.73
C TYR A 330 -19.64 -36.36 -21.87
N ALA A 331 -19.47 -37.60 -22.31
CA ALA A 331 -18.59 -38.58 -21.68
C ALA A 331 -17.46 -38.90 -22.64
N TYR A 332 -16.24 -38.91 -22.12
CA TYR A 332 -15.07 -39.36 -22.87
C TYR A 332 -14.24 -40.28 -21.99
N LYS A 333 -13.81 -41.40 -22.58
CA LYS A 333 -12.96 -42.39 -21.91
C LYS A 333 -11.58 -42.41 -22.57
N PHE A 334 -10.57 -42.05 -21.79
CA PHE A 334 -9.17 -42.08 -22.16
C PHE A 334 -8.66 -43.53 -22.24
N GLN A 335 -7.59 -43.76 -23.00
CA GLN A 335 -7.05 -45.12 -23.17
C GLN A 335 -6.46 -45.68 -21.87
N ASN A 336 -5.88 -44.79 -21.06
CA ASN A 336 -5.26 -45.10 -19.77
C ASN A 336 -5.85 -44.20 -18.67
N ASN A 337 -5.58 -44.54 -17.41
CA ASN A 337 -6.00 -43.73 -16.27
C ASN A 337 -5.36 -42.33 -16.32
N ILE A 338 -6.08 -41.33 -15.83
CA ILE A 338 -5.59 -39.96 -15.73
C ILE A 338 -4.65 -39.86 -14.53
N TYR A 339 -3.49 -39.24 -14.74
CA TYR A 339 -2.59 -38.83 -13.66
C TYR A 339 -3.00 -37.44 -13.19
N TYR A 340 -3.20 -37.26 -11.89
CA TYR A 340 -3.71 -35.99 -11.35
C TYR A 340 -3.22 -35.74 -9.91
N ASP A 341 -2.23 -34.87 -9.73
CA ASP A 341 -1.77 -34.42 -8.40
C ASP A 341 -2.08 -32.94 -8.21
N ASP A 342 -3.15 -32.63 -7.49
CA ASP A 342 -3.62 -31.29 -7.23
C ASP A 342 -2.72 -30.44 -6.30
N THR A 343 -1.71 -31.05 -5.68
CA THR A 343 -0.72 -30.34 -4.85
C THR A 343 0.59 -30.05 -5.60
N ASP A 344 0.74 -30.56 -6.82
CA ASP A 344 1.93 -30.37 -7.63
C ASP A 344 1.84 -29.10 -8.47
N GLY A 345 2.31 -27.97 -7.92
CA GLY A 345 2.42 -26.72 -8.67
C GLY A 345 1.29 -25.76 -8.35
N TYR A 346 0.51 -25.33 -9.34
CA TYR A 346 -0.57 -24.36 -9.16
C TYR A 346 -1.65 -24.42 -10.25
N PHE A 347 -2.86 -24.00 -9.89
CA PHE A 347 -3.98 -23.80 -10.80
C PHE A 347 -4.07 -22.35 -11.24
N VAL A 348 -4.53 -22.12 -12.46
CA VAL A 348 -4.78 -20.78 -12.99
C VAL A 348 -6.18 -20.73 -13.57
N VAL A 349 -6.96 -19.73 -13.13
CA VAL A 349 -8.25 -19.37 -13.76
C VAL A 349 -7.99 -18.28 -14.79
N GLY A 350 -8.36 -18.55 -16.04
CA GLY A 350 -8.16 -17.64 -17.18
C GLY A 350 -6.88 -17.90 -17.97
N GLY A 351 -6.17 -16.82 -18.29
CA GLY A 351 -5.04 -16.82 -19.21
C GLY A 351 -3.71 -17.22 -18.57
N SER A 352 -2.74 -17.52 -19.42
CA SER A 352 -1.36 -17.86 -19.07
C SER A 352 -0.37 -17.09 -19.94
N LYS A 353 0.94 -17.23 -19.67
CA LYS A 353 2.00 -16.64 -20.51
C LYS A 353 1.93 -17.05 -21.99
N PHE A 354 1.30 -18.18 -22.30
CA PHE A 354 1.26 -18.75 -23.66
C PHE A 354 -0.15 -18.80 -24.27
N MET A 355 -1.20 -18.68 -23.45
CA MET A 355 -2.58 -18.84 -23.89
C MET A 355 -3.44 -17.70 -23.33
N PRO A 356 -4.22 -16.97 -24.15
CA PRO A 356 -5.08 -15.92 -23.66
C PRO A 356 -6.26 -16.48 -22.87
N SER A 357 -6.86 -15.67 -22.01
CA SER A 357 -8.12 -15.97 -21.32
C SER A 357 -9.34 -15.86 -22.23
N ILE A 358 -10.51 -16.25 -21.73
CA ILE A 358 -11.80 -15.97 -22.37
C ILE A 358 -12.16 -14.48 -22.30
N HIS A 359 -13.07 -14.03 -23.16
CA HIS A 359 -13.59 -12.66 -23.13
C HIS A 359 -15.00 -12.64 -22.51
N GLY A 360 -15.09 -12.23 -21.25
CA GLY A 360 -16.33 -12.32 -20.48
C GLY A 360 -16.13 -12.29 -18.96
N TYR A 361 -16.86 -13.13 -18.24
CA TYR A 361 -16.79 -13.19 -16.78
C TYR A 361 -16.67 -14.64 -16.32
N PHE A 362 -15.86 -14.86 -15.28
CA PHE A 362 -15.90 -16.07 -14.47
C PHE A 362 -16.79 -15.83 -13.26
N GLY A 363 -17.72 -16.73 -12.99
CA GLY A 363 -18.55 -16.74 -11.78
C GLY A 363 -17.89 -17.58 -10.67
N PRO A 364 -18.68 -18.08 -9.71
CA PRO A 364 -18.17 -18.94 -8.65
C PRO A 364 -17.53 -20.22 -9.19
N ILE A 365 -16.35 -20.57 -8.67
CA ILE A 365 -15.62 -21.79 -9.04
C ILE A 365 -15.38 -22.61 -7.79
N LYS A 366 -15.86 -23.85 -7.81
CA LYS A 366 -15.66 -24.83 -6.74
C LYS A 366 -14.92 -26.05 -7.26
N TYR A 367 -14.02 -26.55 -6.43
CA TYR A 367 -13.22 -27.73 -6.71
C TYR A 367 -13.42 -28.74 -5.58
N TYR A 368 -13.86 -29.95 -5.93
CA TYR A 368 -14.15 -31.04 -5.00
C TYR A 368 -13.06 -32.10 -5.15
N ARG A 369 -12.22 -32.24 -4.12
CA ARG A 369 -11.02 -33.10 -4.14
C ARG A 369 -11.32 -34.59 -4.19
N PHE A 370 -12.48 -35.03 -3.69
CA PHE A 370 -12.88 -36.44 -3.68
C PHE A 370 -14.02 -36.77 -4.64
N GLY A 371 -14.38 -35.81 -5.50
CA GLY A 371 -15.38 -35.99 -6.53
C GLY A 371 -16.82 -36.05 -5.99
N THR A 372 -17.75 -35.50 -6.75
CA THR A 372 -19.18 -35.66 -6.52
C THR A 372 -19.93 -35.41 -7.82
N GLU A 373 -20.94 -36.23 -8.12
CA GLU A 373 -21.88 -35.94 -9.20
C GLU A 373 -22.94 -34.91 -8.77
N GLU A 374 -23.21 -34.81 -7.47
CA GLU A 374 -24.14 -33.84 -6.88
C GLU A 374 -23.39 -32.55 -6.54
N VAL A 375 -23.22 -31.70 -7.55
CA VAL A 375 -22.49 -30.44 -7.42
C VAL A 375 -23.36 -29.34 -6.81
N GLU A 376 -23.04 -28.95 -5.57
CA GLU A 376 -23.61 -27.76 -4.91
C GLU A 376 -22.81 -26.49 -5.24
N ASN A 377 -22.86 -26.06 -6.50
CA ASN A 377 -22.29 -24.79 -6.95
C ASN A 377 -23.36 -23.88 -7.54
N GLN A 378 -24.38 -23.57 -6.74
CA GLN A 378 -25.36 -22.56 -7.12
C GLN A 378 -24.72 -21.17 -7.06
N LEU A 379 -25.21 -20.26 -7.90
CA LEU A 379 -24.80 -18.86 -7.89
C LEU A 379 -25.14 -18.22 -6.53
N HIS A 380 -24.27 -18.31 -5.52
CA HIS A 380 -24.53 -17.78 -4.18
C HIS A 380 -24.60 -16.25 -4.14
N SER A 381 -24.00 -15.58 -5.13
CA SER A 381 -24.19 -14.13 -5.39
C SER A 381 -25.27 -13.90 -6.45
N LYS A 382 -26.47 -14.48 -6.27
CA LYS A 382 -27.57 -14.40 -7.24
C LYS A 382 -27.80 -12.97 -7.70
N THR A 383 -27.80 -12.00 -6.79
CA THR A 383 -28.17 -10.61 -7.09
C THR A 383 -27.20 -9.94 -8.06
N VAL A 384 -25.88 -9.94 -7.80
CA VAL A 384 -24.89 -9.30 -8.70
C VAL A 384 -24.88 -9.96 -10.08
N LEU A 385 -24.97 -11.29 -10.14
CA LEU A 385 -24.84 -12.03 -11.40
C LEU A 385 -26.13 -11.94 -12.23
N GLN A 386 -27.30 -11.92 -11.59
CA GLN A 386 -28.59 -11.62 -12.22
C GLN A 386 -28.65 -10.16 -12.69
N GLU A 387 -28.16 -9.22 -11.90
CA GLU A 387 -28.15 -7.81 -12.28
C GLU A 387 -27.15 -7.54 -13.41
N LEU A 388 -26.04 -8.28 -13.48
CA LEU A 388 -25.10 -8.25 -14.61
C LEU A 388 -25.79 -8.71 -15.91
N ASP A 389 -26.49 -9.85 -15.86
CA ASP A 389 -27.25 -10.37 -17.01
C ASP A 389 -28.32 -9.39 -17.48
N LYS A 390 -29.10 -8.87 -16.53
CA LYS A 390 -30.12 -7.83 -16.78
C LYS A 390 -29.52 -6.58 -17.40
N THR A 391 -28.38 -6.10 -16.89
CA THR A 391 -27.71 -4.90 -17.42
C THR A 391 -27.22 -5.12 -18.85
N HIS A 392 -26.67 -6.31 -19.16
CA HIS A 392 -26.29 -6.64 -20.55
C HIS A 392 -27.49 -6.70 -21.48
N ARG A 393 -28.61 -7.28 -21.03
CA ARG A 393 -29.87 -7.32 -21.79
C ARG A 393 -30.41 -5.92 -22.07
N GLU A 394 -30.43 -5.05 -21.08
CA GLU A 394 -30.81 -3.64 -21.24
C GLU A 394 -29.87 -2.91 -22.21
N CYS A 395 -28.56 -3.19 -22.17
CA CYS A 395 -27.62 -2.63 -23.15
C CYS A 395 -27.86 -3.15 -24.58
N GLN A 396 -28.29 -4.41 -24.76
CA GLN A 396 -28.68 -4.93 -26.07
C GLN A 396 -29.94 -4.23 -26.59
N GLU A 397 -30.95 -4.04 -25.73
CA GLU A 397 -32.16 -3.28 -26.05
C GLU A 397 -31.82 -1.84 -26.50
N MET A 398 -30.95 -1.14 -25.77
CA MET A 398 -30.50 0.21 -26.13
C MET A 398 -29.78 0.25 -27.49
N LYS A 399 -28.92 -0.74 -27.77
CA LYS A 399 -28.20 -0.83 -29.04
C LYS A 399 -29.13 -1.06 -30.22
N GLU A 400 -30.08 -1.98 -30.09
CA GLU A 400 -31.08 -2.23 -31.14
C GLU A 400 -32.00 -1.02 -31.33
N PHE A 401 -32.40 -0.35 -30.25
CA PHE A 401 -33.17 0.90 -30.30
C PHE A 401 -32.42 2.00 -31.07
N THR A 402 -31.14 2.24 -30.76
CA THR A 402 -30.34 3.25 -31.46
C THR A 402 -30.06 2.85 -32.91
N LYS A 403 -29.83 1.57 -33.20
CA LYS A 403 -29.66 1.08 -34.57
C LYS A 403 -30.93 1.29 -35.41
N ALA A 404 -32.10 1.04 -34.84
CA ALA A 404 -33.38 1.30 -35.48
C ALA A 404 -33.58 2.80 -35.76
N PHE A 405 -33.27 3.67 -34.78
CA PHE A 405 -33.31 5.12 -34.95
C PHE A 405 -32.38 5.60 -36.08
N LEU A 406 -31.13 5.13 -36.10
CA LEU A 406 -30.16 5.50 -37.12
C LEU A 406 -30.61 5.09 -38.52
N LYS A 407 -31.15 3.86 -38.66
CA LYS A 407 -31.67 3.37 -39.93
C LYS A 407 -32.71 4.33 -40.50
N GLU A 408 -33.66 4.78 -39.68
CA GLU A 408 -34.71 5.73 -40.08
C GLU A 408 -34.15 7.08 -40.53
N VAL A 409 -33.23 7.65 -39.75
CA VAL A 409 -32.59 8.94 -40.08
C VAL A 409 -31.78 8.85 -41.37
N THR A 410 -31.19 7.69 -41.67
CA THR A 410 -30.42 7.48 -42.91
C THR A 410 -31.29 7.14 -44.13
N GLU A 411 -32.42 6.46 -43.94
CA GLU A 411 -33.32 6.02 -45.02
C GLU A 411 -34.35 7.09 -45.41
N SER A 412 -34.63 8.07 -44.54
CA SER A 412 -35.49 9.22 -44.85
C SER A 412 -34.80 10.22 -45.80
N HIS A 413 -35.22 10.25 -47.07
CA HIS A 413 -34.78 11.21 -48.12
C HIS A 413 -35.65 12.49 -48.17
N PRO A 414 -35.18 13.60 -48.79
CA PRO A 414 -35.21 14.93 -48.19
C PRO A 414 -36.55 15.68 -48.28
N LEU A 415 -36.79 16.52 -47.25
CA LEU A 415 -37.68 17.70 -47.22
C LEU A 415 -38.95 17.64 -48.09
N SER A 416 -39.81 16.64 -47.86
CA SER A 416 -41.23 16.80 -48.18
C SER A 416 -42.05 16.68 -46.90
N THR A 417 -42.04 17.75 -46.08
CA THR A 417 -43.04 18.00 -45.03
C THR A 417 -43.60 16.74 -44.33
N ILE A 418 -42.72 15.85 -43.88
CA ILE A 418 -43.10 14.83 -42.91
C ILE A 418 -43.11 15.55 -41.57
N SER A 419 -44.31 16.03 -41.27
CA SER A 419 -44.92 16.13 -39.94
C SER A 419 -43.94 16.16 -38.77
N LYS A 420 -44.00 17.26 -38.00
CA LYS A 420 -43.78 17.24 -36.54
C LYS A 420 -44.39 15.96 -35.97
N GLY A 421 -43.55 14.96 -35.70
CA GLY A 421 -43.99 13.58 -35.60
C GLY A 421 -43.10 12.69 -34.76
N VAL A 422 -42.36 13.26 -33.80
CA VAL A 422 -42.11 12.53 -32.57
C VAL A 422 -43.37 12.74 -31.74
N CYS A 423 -44.22 11.72 -31.67
CA CYS A 423 -45.54 11.79 -31.05
C CYS A 423 -45.47 12.36 -29.63
N ALA A 424 -46.16 13.47 -29.37
CA ALA A 424 -46.48 13.93 -28.01
C ALA A 424 -47.71 13.17 -27.49
N PRO A 425 -47.81 12.88 -26.18
CA PRO A 425 -48.86 12.04 -25.61
C PRO A 425 -50.27 12.61 -25.85
N HIS A 426 -51.21 11.71 -26.14
CA HIS A 426 -52.62 11.96 -26.49
C HIS A 426 -53.41 12.83 -25.47
N PHE A 427 -52.90 13.02 -24.25
CA PHE A 427 -53.62 13.75 -23.20
C PHE A 427 -53.53 15.29 -23.27
N ILE A 428 -52.77 15.86 -24.22
CA ILE A 428 -52.66 17.33 -24.37
C ILE A 428 -53.61 17.90 -25.46
N ARG A 429 -54.37 17.05 -26.17
CA ARG A 429 -55.19 17.51 -27.30
C ARG A 429 -56.69 17.32 -27.12
N LEU A 430 -57.22 17.87 -26.03
CA LEU A 430 -58.66 18.06 -25.84
C LEU A 430 -59.11 19.49 -26.14
N TRP A 431 -58.57 20.15 -27.18
CA TRP A 431 -59.21 21.32 -27.80
C TRP A 431 -58.80 21.47 -29.27
N GLY A 432 -59.80 21.62 -30.13
CA GLY A 432 -59.65 22.24 -31.45
C GLY A 432 -59.61 21.27 -32.63
N GLN A 433 -60.77 21.14 -33.25
CA GLN A 433 -61.11 20.58 -34.57
C GLN A 433 -60.01 20.54 -35.65
N PHE A 434 -60.18 19.55 -36.53
CA PHE A 434 -59.67 19.35 -37.89
C PHE A 434 -58.52 18.34 -38.08
N ASP A 435 -58.88 17.29 -38.83
CA ASP A 435 -58.09 16.36 -39.66
C ASP A 435 -56.62 16.16 -39.29
N GLU A 436 -56.34 15.09 -38.54
CA GLU A 436 -54.96 14.64 -38.31
C GLU A 436 -54.64 13.30 -38.96
N LYS A 437 -53.56 13.35 -39.75
CA LYS A 437 -52.83 12.21 -40.30
C LYS A 437 -52.43 11.25 -39.18
N PHE A 438 -52.79 9.98 -39.35
CA PHE A 438 -52.35 8.87 -38.52
C PHE A 438 -50.83 8.91 -38.32
N CYS A 439 -50.35 9.14 -37.09
CA CYS A 439 -48.99 8.80 -36.72
C CYS A 439 -48.94 7.29 -36.44
N THR A 440 -48.21 6.54 -37.28
CA THR A 440 -47.85 5.16 -36.96
C THR A 440 -46.79 5.17 -35.87
N GLN A 441 -47.19 4.94 -34.63
CA GLN A 441 -46.28 4.77 -33.51
C GLN A 441 -45.46 3.48 -33.75
N MET A 442 -44.23 3.61 -34.25
CA MET A 442 -43.40 2.48 -34.69
C MET A 442 -42.82 1.65 -33.54
N TRP A 443 -42.76 2.21 -32.33
CA TRP A 443 -42.29 1.51 -31.14
C TRP A 443 -43.38 1.43 -30.08
N PRO A 444 -43.40 0.35 -29.27
CA PRO A 444 -44.22 0.32 -28.07
C PRO A 444 -44.02 1.59 -27.24
N TRP A 445 -45.09 2.14 -26.70
CA TRP A 445 -45.03 3.32 -25.82
C TRP A 445 -44.09 3.05 -24.62
N GLU A 446 -44.00 1.80 -24.18
CA GLU A 446 -43.16 1.35 -23.07
C GLU A 446 -41.67 1.55 -23.35
N THR A 447 -41.19 1.14 -24.52
CA THR A 447 -39.77 1.29 -24.91
C THR A 447 -39.41 2.75 -25.12
N THR A 448 -40.32 3.53 -25.70
CA THR A 448 -40.16 4.97 -25.90
C THR A 448 -40.06 5.71 -24.56
N ARG A 449 -40.89 5.33 -23.59
CA ARG A 449 -40.86 5.89 -22.23
C ARG A 449 -39.59 5.49 -21.49
N LYS A 450 -39.20 4.20 -21.58
CA LYS A 450 -38.01 3.63 -20.93
C LYS A 450 -36.72 4.32 -21.39
N HIS A 451 -36.58 4.59 -22.69
CA HIS A 451 -35.38 5.22 -23.27
C HIS A 451 -35.59 6.67 -23.70
N SER A 452 -36.55 7.37 -23.09
CA SER A 452 -36.92 8.76 -23.45
C SER A 452 -35.75 9.74 -23.42
N THR A 453 -34.86 9.65 -22.41
CA THR A 453 -33.66 10.50 -22.33
C THR A 453 -32.72 10.27 -23.52
N LEU A 454 -32.46 9.00 -23.86
CA LEU A 454 -31.61 8.64 -24.99
C LEU A 454 -32.23 9.10 -26.31
N LEU A 455 -33.54 8.90 -26.48
CA LEU A 455 -34.29 9.35 -27.64
C LEU A 455 -34.21 10.87 -27.84
N HIS A 456 -34.43 11.65 -26.78
CA HIS A 456 -34.31 13.11 -26.85
C HIS A 456 -32.91 13.58 -27.28
N LEU A 457 -31.86 12.90 -26.82
CA LEU A 457 -30.50 13.24 -27.22
C LEU A 457 -30.21 12.83 -28.67
N LEU A 458 -30.69 11.66 -29.10
CA LEU A 458 -30.58 11.23 -30.49
C LEU A 458 -31.32 12.19 -31.45
N GLN A 459 -32.48 12.69 -31.06
CA GLN A 459 -33.23 13.72 -31.80
C GLN A 459 -32.50 15.06 -31.84
N ALA A 460 -31.93 15.50 -30.71
CA ALA A 460 -31.13 16.73 -30.66
C ALA A 460 -29.88 16.65 -31.56
N LYS A 461 -29.37 15.44 -31.80
CA LYS A 461 -28.19 15.15 -32.63
C LYS A 461 -28.53 14.56 -33.99
N GLU A 462 -29.80 14.58 -34.39
CA GLU A 462 -30.29 13.93 -35.60
C GLU A 462 -29.55 14.42 -36.85
N GLU A 463 -29.38 15.73 -37.01
CA GLU A 463 -28.70 16.31 -38.17
C GLU A 463 -27.21 15.93 -38.23
N GLU A 464 -26.54 15.85 -37.07
CA GLU A 464 -25.13 15.43 -36.99
C GLU A 464 -24.99 13.93 -37.34
N LEU A 465 -25.94 13.10 -36.91
CA LEU A 465 -25.99 11.66 -37.23
C LEU A 465 -26.33 11.43 -38.71
N ARG A 466 -27.27 12.21 -39.27
CA ARG A 466 -27.72 12.15 -40.67
C ARG A 466 -26.62 12.53 -41.65
N THR A 467 -25.87 13.59 -41.33
CA THR A 467 -24.73 14.06 -42.13
C THR A 467 -23.49 13.17 -41.97
N GLY A 468 -23.51 12.22 -41.02
CA GLY A 468 -22.36 11.38 -40.69
C GLY A 468 -21.24 12.12 -39.97
N SER A 469 -21.47 13.36 -39.54
CA SER A 469 -20.50 14.17 -38.77
C SER A 469 -20.32 13.67 -37.34
N LEU A 470 -21.33 12.99 -36.78
CA LEU A 470 -21.24 12.25 -35.54
C LEU A 470 -21.33 10.73 -35.81
N GLY A 471 -20.22 10.02 -35.64
CA GLY A 471 -20.22 8.56 -35.75
C GLY A 471 -20.80 7.88 -34.50
N VAL A 472 -21.27 6.63 -34.64
CA VAL A 472 -21.72 5.79 -33.50
C VAL A 472 -20.61 5.61 -32.45
N LYS A 473 -19.34 5.65 -32.87
CA LYS A 473 -18.17 5.61 -31.97
C LYS A 473 -17.97 6.89 -31.15
N ASP A 474 -18.41 8.03 -31.67
CA ASP A 474 -18.32 9.34 -31.02
C ASP A 474 -19.54 9.62 -30.15
N LEU A 475 -20.67 8.96 -30.44
CA LEU A 475 -21.89 9.01 -29.63
C LEU A 475 -21.60 8.67 -28.16
N ARG A 476 -20.76 7.67 -27.87
CA ARG A 476 -20.44 7.29 -26.48
C ARG A 476 -19.70 8.39 -25.71
N THR A 477 -18.83 9.15 -26.38
CA THR A 477 -18.10 10.27 -25.77
C THR A 477 -18.99 11.48 -25.60
N THR A 478 -19.86 11.76 -26.57
CA THR A 478 -20.88 12.81 -26.48
C THR A 478 -21.85 12.53 -25.34
N LEU A 479 -22.39 11.31 -25.25
CA LEU A 479 -23.26 10.87 -24.15
C LEU A 479 -22.61 11.06 -22.78
N PHE A 480 -21.33 10.73 -22.64
CA PHE A 480 -20.61 10.91 -21.39
C PHE A 480 -20.44 12.39 -21.04
N LYS A 481 -20.06 13.22 -22.03
CA LYS A 481 -19.89 14.66 -21.83
C LYS A 481 -21.22 15.30 -21.39
N GLU A 482 -22.30 15.03 -22.14
CA GLU A 482 -23.65 15.53 -21.83
C GLU A 482 -24.16 15.02 -20.47
N ALA A 483 -23.78 13.81 -20.07
CA ALA A 483 -24.11 13.30 -18.75
C ALA A 483 -23.39 14.06 -17.63
N VAL A 484 -22.08 14.33 -17.81
CA VAL A 484 -21.28 15.11 -16.85
C VAL A 484 -21.75 16.55 -16.80
N ASP A 485 -22.02 17.17 -17.95
CA ASP A 485 -22.57 18.54 -18.03
C ASP A 485 -23.94 18.61 -17.33
N ALA A 486 -24.79 17.59 -17.49
CA ALA A 486 -26.08 17.50 -16.80
C ALA A 486 -25.96 17.28 -15.27
N MET A 487 -24.81 16.82 -14.76
CA MET A 487 -24.54 16.75 -13.31
C MET A 487 -24.21 18.13 -12.71
N PHE A 488 -23.77 19.07 -13.55
CA PHE A 488 -23.27 20.38 -13.14
C PHE A 488 -23.94 21.52 -13.94
N PRO A 489 -25.24 21.75 -13.72
CA PRO A 489 -25.91 22.88 -14.36
C PRO A 489 -25.26 24.20 -13.96
N VAL A 490 -24.98 25.06 -14.95
CA VAL A 490 -24.23 26.33 -14.86
C VAL A 490 -24.73 27.26 -13.73
N ASP A 491 -26.00 27.15 -13.36
CA ASP A 491 -26.66 28.05 -12.41
C ASP A 491 -26.68 27.55 -10.95
N GLN A 492 -26.05 26.41 -10.61
CA GLN A 492 -26.12 25.83 -9.26
C GLN A 492 -24.76 25.38 -8.70
N ALA A 493 -24.46 25.83 -7.48
CA ALA A 493 -23.24 25.48 -6.73
C ALA A 493 -23.31 24.07 -6.07
N GLN A 494 -24.33 23.26 -6.36
CA GLN A 494 -24.52 21.93 -5.77
C GLN A 494 -24.62 20.85 -6.86
N ILE A 495 -23.95 19.72 -6.63
CA ILE A 495 -24.06 18.53 -7.48
C ILE A 495 -25.48 17.99 -7.34
N LYS A 496 -26.26 18.02 -8.43
CA LYS A 496 -27.59 17.40 -8.46
C LYS A 496 -27.55 16.22 -9.41
N MET A 497 -27.36 15.03 -8.85
CA MET A 497 -27.51 13.79 -9.62
C MET A 497 -28.97 13.66 -10.04
N THR A 498 -29.23 13.77 -11.34
CA THR A 498 -30.57 13.63 -11.91
C THR A 498 -30.72 12.24 -12.52
N SER A 499 -31.96 11.75 -12.59
CA SER A 499 -32.26 10.52 -13.36
C SER A 499 -31.84 10.65 -14.83
N LYS A 500 -31.74 11.87 -15.36
CA LYS A 500 -31.22 12.18 -16.68
C LYS A 500 -29.73 11.82 -16.78
N SER A 501 -28.87 12.32 -15.88
CA SER A 501 -27.43 12.07 -15.96
C SER A 501 -27.09 10.59 -15.78
N THR A 502 -27.76 9.89 -14.86
CA THR A 502 -27.56 8.44 -14.69
C THR A 502 -27.95 7.66 -15.95
N SER A 503 -29.11 7.95 -16.55
CA SER A 503 -29.55 7.28 -17.78
C SER A 503 -28.61 7.52 -18.98
N LEU A 504 -28.03 8.72 -19.09
CA LEU A 504 -27.04 9.04 -20.12
C LEU A 504 -25.70 8.31 -19.88
N LEU A 505 -25.25 8.21 -18.62
CA LEU A 505 -24.08 7.42 -18.28
C LEU A 505 -24.30 5.93 -18.58
N GLN A 506 -25.48 5.39 -18.28
CA GLN A 506 -25.83 3.99 -18.58
C GLN A 506 -25.76 3.73 -20.08
N ALA A 507 -26.37 4.60 -20.89
CA ALA A 507 -26.27 4.52 -22.35
C ALA A 507 -24.79 4.61 -22.81
N SER A 508 -24.03 5.58 -22.29
CA SER A 508 -22.61 5.75 -22.63
C SER A 508 -21.77 4.49 -22.30
N SER A 509 -22.02 3.88 -21.14
CA SER A 509 -21.42 2.61 -20.71
C SER A 509 -21.78 1.47 -21.67
N CYS A 510 -23.05 1.34 -22.05
CA CYS A 510 -23.51 0.32 -22.99
C CYS A 510 -22.85 0.44 -24.38
N PHE A 511 -22.58 1.66 -24.85
CA PHE A 511 -21.82 1.92 -26.08
C PHE A 511 -20.29 1.80 -25.92
N GLY A 512 -19.81 1.28 -24.79
CA GLY A 512 -18.40 0.94 -24.58
C GLY A 512 -17.54 2.12 -24.13
N ASN A 513 -18.11 3.12 -23.46
CA ASN A 513 -17.33 4.10 -22.71
C ASN A 513 -17.14 3.64 -21.26
N HIS A 514 -16.03 2.96 -21.01
CA HIS A 514 -15.75 2.38 -19.70
C HIS A 514 -15.38 3.41 -18.61
N LYS A 515 -15.10 4.68 -18.97
CA LYS A 515 -15.05 5.77 -17.98
C LYS A 515 -16.43 6.04 -17.40
N ALA A 516 -17.49 5.89 -18.21
CA ALA A 516 -18.87 5.99 -17.75
C ALA A 516 -19.22 4.81 -16.83
N SER A 517 -18.79 3.58 -17.18
CA SER A 517 -18.94 2.41 -16.30
C SER A 517 -18.27 2.64 -14.95
N LEU A 518 -17.02 3.13 -14.94
CA LEU A 518 -16.32 3.44 -13.69
C LEU A 518 -17.03 4.55 -12.90
N LEU A 519 -17.49 5.62 -13.55
CA LEU A 519 -18.22 6.69 -12.87
C LEU A 519 -19.53 6.18 -12.24
N LEU A 520 -20.30 5.36 -12.96
CA LEU A 520 -21.50 4.71 -12.45
C LEU A 520 -21.19 3.82 -11.25
N ALA A 521 -20.13 3.00 -11.34
CA ALA A 521 -19.69 2.17 -10.23
C ALA A 521 -19.40 3.03 -9.00
N SER A 522 -18.64 4.12 -9.16
CA SER A 522 -18.35 5.06 -8.07
C SER A 522 -19.61 5.71 -7.49
N ILE A 523 -20.55 6.14 -8.33
CA ILE A 523 -21.83 6.72 -7.89
C ILE A 523 -22.64 5.72 -7.06
N HIS A 524 -22.76 4.47 -7.51
CA HIS A 524 -23.50 3.42 -6.82
C HIS A 524 -22.83 2.97 -5.52
N LEU A 525 -21.50 2.83 -5.51
CA LEU A 525 -20.73 2.40 -4.33
C LEU A 525 -20.63 3.50 -3.27
N ALA A 526 -20.42 4.76 -3.68
CA ALA A 526 -20.27 5.90 -2.78
C ALA A 526 -21.62 6.51 -2.36
N GLY A 527 -22.71 6.23 -3.08
CA GLY A 527 -24.01 6.87 -2.83
C GLY A 527 -24.00 8.36 -3.19
N LEU A 528 -23.24 8.76 -4.21
CA LEU A 528 -23.18 10.16 -4.64
C LEU A 528 -24.52 10.57 -5.26
N GLY A 529 -25.34 11.31 -4.50
CA GLY A 529 -26.65 11.79 -4.95
C GLY A 529 -27.75 10.73 -5.04
N GLN A 530 -27.52 9.52 -4.53
CA GLN A 530 -28.48 8.42 -4.47
C GLN A 530 -28.14 7.45 -3.32
N SER A 531 -29.04 6.53 -2.97
CA SER A 531 -28.72 5.49 -1.97
C SER A 531 -27.62 4.54 -2.47
N VAL A 532 -26.76 4.11 -1.56
CA VAL A 532 -25.71 3.12 -1.85
C VAL A 532 -26.35 1.83 -2.37
N ASN A 533 -25.92 1.39 -3.56
CA ASN A 533 -26.32 0.13 -4.17
C ASN A 533 -25.05 -0.64 -4.54
N LYS A 534 -24.67 -1.60 -3.70
CA LYS A 534 -23.43 -2.35 -3.89
C LYS A 534 -23.49 -3.26 -5.10
N GLU A 535 -24.64 -3.86 -5.40
CA GLU A 535 -24.76 -4.79 -6.51
C GLU A 535 -24.55 -4.10 -7.87
N GLN A 536 -25.25 -2.99 -8.10
CA GLN A 536 -25.06 -2.17 -9.30
C GLN A 536 -23.64 -1.59 -9.38
N GLY A 537 -23.07 -1.21 -8.23
CA GLY A 537 -21.67 -0.83 -8.12
C GLY A 537 -20.72 -1.92 -8.65
N HIS A 538 -20.88 -3.14 -8.16
CA HIS A 538 -20.08 -4.30 -8.61
C HIS A 538 -20.27 -4.61 -10.09
N VAL A 539 -21.51 -4.57 -10.58
CA VAL A 539 -21.83 -4.80 -12.00
C VAL A 539 -21.08 -3.82 -12.90
N TYR A 540 -21.15 -2.51 -12.63
CA TYR A 540 -20.46 -1.53 -13.46
C TYR A 540 -18.93 -1.56 -13.31
N SER A 541 -18.40 -1.94 -12.13
CA SER A 541 -16.97 -2.22 -11.97
C SER A 541 -16.53 -3.37 -12.88
N LEU A 542 -17.29 -4.47 -12.91
CA LEU A 542 -17.03 -5.64 -13.77
C LEU A 542 -17.15 -5.30 -15.26
N ILE A 543 -18.18 -4.56 -15.67
CA ILE A 543 -18.36 -4.12 -17.07
C ILE A 543 -17.20 -3.22 -17.52
N GLY A 544 -16.75 -2.31 -16.64
CA GLY A 544 -15.58 -1.48 -16.91
C GLY A 544 -14.31 -2.30 -17.09
N ALA A 545 -14.09 -3.30 -16.22
CA ALA A 545 -12.95 -4.20 -16.26
C ALA A 545 -12.97 -5.13 -17.49
N ALA A 546 -14.12 -5.74 -17.82
CA ALA A 546 -14.30 -6.57 -19.03
C ALA A 546 -14.11 -5.77 -20.33
N GLY A 547 -14.29 -4.45 -20.26
CA GLY A 547 -13.96 -3.50 -21.32
C GLY A 547 -12.47 -3.21 -21.52
N ASP A 548 -11.59 -3.87 -20.75
CA ASP A 548 -10.14 -3.68 -20.77
C ASP A 548 -9.70 -2.23 -20.46
N ASN A 549 -10.50 -1.51 -19.68
CA ASN A 549 -10.19 -0.14 -19.29
C ASN A 549 -9.21 -0.10 -18.12
N ARG A 550 -8.03 0.50 -18.32
CA ARG A 550 -6.99 0.66 -17.29
C ARG A 550 -7.50 1.15 -15.93
N PHE A 551 -8.38 2.14 -15.89
CA PHE A 551 -8.86 2.71 -14.62
C PHE A 551 -9.83 1.77 -13.93
N ALA A 552 -10.68 1.08 -14.69
CA ALA A 552 -11.59 0.08 -14.15
C ALA A 552 -10.83 -1.18 -13.65
N LEU A 553 -9.78 -1.60 -14.36
CA LEU A 553 -8.88 -2.67 -13.92
C LEU A 553 -8.15 -2.28 -12.63
N MET A 554 -7.56 -1.09 -12.57
CA MET A 554 -6.92 -0.58 -11.35
C MET A 554 -7.91 -0.45 -10.19
N HIS A 555 -9.14 0.02 -10.46
CA HIS A 555 -10.21 0.09 -9.49
C HIS A 555 -10.52 -1.29 -8.90
N ALA A 556 -10.80 -2.30 -9.75
CA ALA A 556 -11.06 -3.65 -9.29
C ALA A 556 -9.88 -4.23 -8.49
N GLY A 557 -8.65 -4.02 -8.97
CA GLY A 557 -7.42 -4.40 -8.27
C GLY A 557 -7.30 -3.76 -6.88
N TYR A 558 -7.58 -2.46 -6.77
CA TYR A 558 -7.54 -1.74 -5.49
C TYR A 558 -8.61 -2.25 -4.51
N LYS A 559 -9.84 -2.46 -4.98
CA LYS A 559 -10.94 -2.97 -4.15
C LYS A 559 -10.63 -4.35 -3.58
N HIS A 560 -10.06 -5.26 -4.38
CA HIS A 560 -9.65 -6.59 -3.93
C HIS A 560 -8.40 -6.58 -3.04
N THR A 561 -7.47 -5.65 -3.26
CA THR A 561 -6.29 -5.50 -2.39
C THR A 561 -6.71 -5.13 -0.97
N GLN A 562 -7.68 -4.22 -0.85
CA GLN A 562 -8.12 -3.67 0.43
C GLN A 562 -9.30 -4.43 1.06
N GLY A 563 -10.14 -5.10 0.26
CA GLY A 563 -11.36 -5.75 0.73
C GLY A 563 -12.46 -4.76 1.15
N ILE A 564 -12.72 -3.76 0.32
CA ILE A 564 -13.65 -2.64 0.60
C ILE A 564 -14.85 -2.63 -0.35
N ASP A 565 -15.89 -1.86 -0.05
CA ASP A 565 -17.10 -1.71 -0.89
C ASP A 565 -17.83 -3.04 -1.19
N GLY A 566 -17.64 -4.08 -0.36
CA GLY A 566 -18.23 -5.41 -0.56
C GLY A 566 -17.41 -6.34 -1.46
N PHE A 567 -16.24 -5.91 -1.95
CA PHE A 567 -15.28 -6.80 -2.59
C PHE A 567 -14.52 -7.61 -1.52
N PRO A 568 -14.30 -8.93 -1.72
CA PRO A 568 -13.47 -9.70 -0.81
C PRO A 568 -12.00 -9.30 -0.94
N LYS A 569 -11.27 -9.33 0.18
CA LYS A 569 -9.82 -9.18 0.17
C LYS A 569 -9.18 -10.42 -0.46
N ASP A 570 -8.63 -10.26 -1.65
CA ASP A 570 -8.04 -11.35 -2.42
C ASP A 570 -6.89 -10.80 -3.27
N LEU A 571 -5.67 -11.13 -2.87
CA LEU A 571 -4.47 -10.62 -3.53
C LEU A 571 -4.23 -11.29 -4.88
N ASP A 572 -4.69 -12.52 -5.10
CA ASP A 572 -4.53 -13.21 -6.39
C ASP A 572 -5.45 -12.59 -7.45
N MET A 573 -6.67 -12.19 -7.08
CA MET A 573 -7.55 -11.40 -7.94
C MET A 573 -7.01 -9.98 -8.16
N ALA A 574 -6.48 -9.34 -7.12
CA ALA A 574 -5.84 -8.04 -7.29
C ALA A 574 -4.65 -8.11 -8.27
N TYR A 575 -3.85 -9.16 -8.15
CA TYR A 575 -2.71 -9.43 -9.04
C TYR A 575 -3.15 -9.59 -10.50
N SER A 576 -4.22 -10.33 -10.79
CA SER A 576 -4.67 -10.52 -12.18
C SER A 576 -5.07 -9.20 -12.83
N TYR A 577 -5.87 -8.37 -12.13
CA TYR A 577 -6.28 -7.05 -12.63
C TYR A 577 -5.11 -6.08 -12.79
N TYR A 578 -4.22 -6.00 -11.79
CA TYR A 578 -3.05 -5.13 -11.86
C TYR A 578 -2.00 -5.62 -12.87
N SER A 579 -1.89 -6.93 -13.13
CA SER A 579 -0.99 -7.44 -14.18
C SER A 579 -1.47 -7.05 -15.56
N ASN A 580 -2.78 -7.09 -15.81
CA ASN A 580 -3.35 -6.61 -17.05
C ASN A 580 -3.14 -5.09 -17.22
N ALA A 581 -3.52 -4.30 -16.21
CA ALA A 581 -3.30 -2.84 -16.24
C ALA A 581 -1.81 -2.46 -16.31
N GLY A 582 -0.94 -3.23 -15.66
CA GLY A 582 0.52 -3.04 -15.68
C GLY A 582 1.11 -3.35 -17.05
N LYS A 583 0.60 -4.38 -17.74
CA LYS A 583 0.98 -4.69 -19.13
C LYS A 583 0.57 -3.57 -20.08
N GLN A 584 -0.63 -3.02 -19.92
CA GLN A 584 -1.06 -1.83 -20.67
C GLN A 584 -0.14 -0.64 -20.38
N SER A 585 0.18 -0.38 -19.11
CA SER A 585 1.07 0.71 -18.70
C SER A 585 2.49 0.55 -19.25
N SER A 586 2.99 -0.68 -19.36
CA SER A 586 4.26 -0.99 -20.01
C SER A 586 4.24 -0.72 -21.53
N ILE A 587 3.09 -0.83 -22.18
CA ILE A 587 2.96 -0.48 -23.61
C ILE A 587 2.88 1.04 -23.74
N ASP A 588 2.09 1.69 -22.88
CA ASP A 588 1.91 3.14 -22.84
C ASP A 588 3.24 3.87 -22.60
N SER A 589 4.12 3.32 -21.74
CA SER A 589 5.44 3.91 -21.46
C SER A 589 6.35 4.03 -22.69
N TYR A 590 6.12 3.25 -23.75
CA TYR A 590 6.83 3.41 -25.02
C TYR A 590 6.22 4.48 -25.95
N ASN A 591 4.97 4.90 -25.68
CA ASN A 591 4.17 5.80 -26.50
C ASN A 591 3.88 7.18 -25.84
N ILE A 592 4.64 7.57 -24.82
CA ILE A 592 4.39 8.77 -23.99
C ILE A 592 4.35 10.11 -24.79
N HIS A 593 4.83 10.13 -26.04
CA HIS A 593 4.83 11.33 -26.89
C HIS A 593 3.46 11.69 -27.47
N GLU A 594 2.42 10.90 -27.22
CA GLU A 594 1.04 11.31 -27.52
C GLU A 594 0.64 12.51 -26.64
N ASN A 595 -0.13 13.44 -27.20
CA ASN A 595 -0.64 14.62 -26.49
C ASN A 595 -1.62 14.28 -25.34
N LYS A 596 -2.03 13.01 -25.23
CA LYS A 596 -2.99 12.51 -24.23
C LYS A 596 -2.33 11.67 -23.12
N GLN A 597 -1.03 11.85 -22.90
CA GLN A 597 -0.26 11.13 -21.88
C GLN A 597 0.67 12.11 -21.14
N TYR A 598 0.61 12.16 -19.81
CA TYR A 598 1.52 12.94 -18.97
C TYR A 598 2.03 12.06 -17.83
N THR A 599 3.25 12.30 -17.36
CA THR A 599 3.70 11.69 -16.12
C THR A 599 2.84 12.20 -14.96
N PRO A 600 2.25 11.34 -14.13
CA PRO A 600 1.46 11.75 -12.97
C PRO A 600 2.25 12.68 -12.05
N GLU A 601 1.75 13.90 -11.85
CA GLU A 601 2.32 14.88 -10.92
C GLU A 601 1.70 14.68 -9.52
N HIS A 602 2.52 14.78 -8.48
CA HIS A 602 2.10 14.57 -7.09
C HIS A 602 1.78 15.90 -6.39
N ILE A 603 0.68 16.55 -6.78
CA ILE A 603 0.27 17.88 -6.30
C ILE A 603 -0.98 17.78 -5.43
N TYR A 604 -0.86 18.15 -4.14
CA TYR A 604 -1.98 18.16 -3.22
C TYR A 604 -2.71 19.51 -3.23
N LEU A 605 -4.01 19.51 -3.51
CA LEU A 605 -4.81 20.75 -3.64
C LEU A 605 -4.93 21.55 -2.34
N ASN A 606 -4.71 20.90 -1.19
CA ASN A 606 -4.76 21.52 0.12
C ASN A 606 -3.40 22.09 0.58
N ASN A 607 -2.32 21.87 -0.17
CA ASN A 607 -1.00 22.42 0.11
C ASN A 607 -0.73 23.62 -0.82
N GLN A 608 -0.59 24.81 -0.24
CA GLN A 608 -0.34 26.02 -1.02
C GLN A 608 1.04 26.00 -1.67
N GLU A 609 2.05 25.42 -1.01
CA GLU A 609 3.41 25.31 -1.55
C GLU A 609 3.43 24.45 -2.84
N ASP A 610 2.70 23.33 -2.84
CA ASP A 610 2.56 22.48 -4.04
C ASP A 610 1.92 23.24 -5.21
N LEU A 611 0.95 24.12 -4.91
CA LEU A 611 0.29 24.95 -5.91
C LEU A 611 1.21 26.07 -6.41
N ASP A 612 2.04 26.64 -5.53
CA ASP A 612 3.00 27.68 -5.89
C ASP A 612 4.17 27.13 -6.73
N GLN A 613 4.48 25.82 -6.60
CA GLN A 613 5.46 25.12 -7.45
C GLN A 613 4.99 24.93 -8.91
N LEU A 614 3.72 25.20 -9.22
CA LEU A 614 3.19 25.12 -10.59
C LEU A 614 3.70 26.28 -11.44
N THR A 615 4.78 26.04 -12.17
CA THR A 615 5.34 26.98 -13.14
C THR A 615 4.65 26.85 -14.50
N ASP A 616 3.69 27.73 -14.79
CA ASP A 616 3.18 27.89 -16.15
C ASP A 616 4.18 28.63 -17.05
N GLU A 617 3.89 28.71 -18.35
CA GLU A 617 4.75 29.40 -19.33
C GLU A 617 4.89 30.91 -19.04
N THR A 618 4.01 31.49 -18.24
CA THR A 618 4.02 32.92 -17.87
C THR A 618 4.73 33.19 -16.54
N SER A 619 5.00 32.15 -15.75
CA SER A 619 5.62 32.25 -14.43
C SER A 619 7.05 32.78 -14.50
N ASP A 620 7.43 33.58 -13.50
CA ASP A 620 8.78 34.15 -13.38
C ASP A 620 9.86 33.05 -13.35
N ALA A 621 9.56 31.90 -12.73
CA ALA A 621 10.47 30.76 -12.68
C ALA A 621 10.70 30.14 -14.07
N PHE A 622 9.65 29.97 -14.88
CA PHE A 622 9.79 29.49 -16.25
C PHE A 622 10.55 30.49 -17.12
N GLN A 623 10.24 31.79 -16.99
CA GLN A 623 10.94 32.84 -17.73
C GLN A 623 12.42 32.93 -17.34
N TYR A 624 12.75 32.77 -16.05
CA TYR A 624 14.12 32.70 -15.58
C TYR A 624 14.87 31.47 -16.12
N LEU A 625 14.25 30.28 -16.09
CA LEU A 625 14.82 29.07 -16.67
C LEU A 625 15.08 29.25 -18.18
N LYS A 626 14.12 29.83 -18.90
CA LYS A 626 14.25 30.15 -20.31
C LYS A 626 15.39 31.14 -20.57
N TYR A 627 15.50 32.19 -19.76
CA TYR A 627 16.61 33.14 -19.84
C TYR A 627 17.97 32.47 -19.65
N GLN A 628 18.12 31.59 -18.65
CA GLN A 628 19.36 30.83 -18.43
C GLN A 628 19.66 29.90 -19.62
N ALA A 629 18.64 29.22 -20.14
CA ALA A 629 18.78 28.38 -21.33
C ALA A 629 19.22 29.19 -22.57
N GLU A 630 18.69 30.40 -22.75
CA GLU A 630 19.09 31.34 -23.80
C GLU A 630 20.52 31.86 -23.63
N LYS A 631 20.99 32.02 -22.38
CA LYS A 631 22.38 32.37 -22.05
C LYS A 631 23.39 31.25 -22.29
N GLY A 632 22.92 30.06 -22.64
CA GLY A 632 23.79 28.92 -22.98
C GLY A 632 24.02 27.94 -21.84
N ASP A 633 23.32 28.07 -20.71
CA ASP A 633 23.41 27.10 -19.63
C ASP A 633 22.85 25.74 -20.07
N VAL A 634 23.70 24.71 -20.07
CA VAL A 634 23.39 23.38 -20.62
C VAL A 634 22.31 22.69 -19.81
N GLU A 635 22.37 22.77 -18.49
CA GLU A 635 21.38 22.15 -17.61
C GLU A 635 20.01 22.80 -17.80
N SER A 636 19.95 24.14 -17.89
CA SER A 636 18.71 24.87 -18.16
C SER A 636 18.14 24.56 -19.55
N GLN A 637 18.99 24.44 -20.58
CA GLN A 637 18.56 24.02 -21.92
C GLN A 637 17.94 22.62 -21.90
N ARG A 638 18.59 21.67 -21.23
CA ARG A 638 18.07 20.30 -21.11
C ARG A 638 16.77 20.28 -20.30
N ARG A 639 16.72 20.98 -19.17
CA ARG A 639 15.53 21.05 -18.30
C ARG A 639 14.35 21.69 -19.01
N LEU A 640 14.55 22.81 -19.70
CA LEU A 640 13.52 23.44 -20.52
C LEU A 640 13.06 22.51 -21.65
N GLY A 641 14.00 21.79 -22.29
CA GLY A 641 13.71 20.73 -23.24
C GLY A 641 12.82 19.65 -22.64
N MET A 642 13.15 19.13 -21.45
CA MET A 642 12.35 18.12 -20.74
C MET A 642 10.95 18.63 -20.37
N MET A 643 10.84 19.84 -19.83
CA MET A 643 9.56 20.44 -19.47
C MET A 643 8.63 20.56 -20.68
N LEU A 644 9.14 21.05 -21.81
CA LEU A 644 8.37 21.14 -23.06
C LEU A 644 8.10 19.77 -23.71
N TYR A 645 8.99 18.80 -23.52
CA TYR A 645 8.84 17.47 -24.10
C TYR A 645 7.77 16.63 -23.40
N TRP A 646 7.77 16.67 -22.06
CA TRP A 646 6.85 15.90 -21.22
C TRP A 646 5.61 16.70 -20.81
N GLY A 647 5.65 18.04 -20.94
CA GLY A 647 4.59 18.95 -20.54
C GLY A 647 4.43 19.01 -19.02
N GLN A 648 5.54 19.24 -18.31
CA GLN A 648 5.62 19.23 -16.85
C GLN A 648 5.35 20.61 -16.22
N ASN A 649 4.93 20.61 -14.97
CA ASN A 649 4.82 21.76 -14.05
C ASN A 649 3.81 22.85 -14.43
N GLY A 650 3.06 22.75 -15.51
CA GLY A 650 2.40 23.95 -16.05
C GLY A 650 2.35 23.97 -17.55
N VAL A 651 3.41 23.46 -18.15
CA VAL A 651 3.81 23.77 -19.51
C VAL A 651 3.16 22.83 -20.50
N SER A 652 2.69 23.36 -21.63
CA SER A 652 2.12 22.54 -22.69
C SER A 652 3.23 21.77 -23.42
N LYS A 653 2.90 20.57 -23.92
CA LYS A 653 3.86 19.82 -24.74
C LYS A 653 4.15 20.57 -26.05
N ASP A 654 5.43 20.89 -26.27
CA ASP A 654 5.95 21.36 -27.55
C ASP A 654 7.21 20.57 -27.89
N ILE A 655 7.00 19.43 -28.54
CA ILE A 655 8.09 18.51 -28.92
C ILE A 655 9.07 19.19 -29.88
N VAL A 656 8.60 20.08 -30.77
CA VAL A 656 9.48 20.72 -31.76
C VAL A 656 10.41 21.72 -31.08
N SER A 657 9.88 22.54 -30.18
CA SER A 657 10.71 23.45 -29.38
C SER A 657 11.61 22.69 -28.41
N ALA A 658 11.10 21.64 -27.76
CA ALA A 658 11.90 20.78 -26.90
C ALA A 658 13.13 20.21 -27.63
N VAL A 659 12.95 19.68 -28.84
CA VAL A 659 14.04 19.10 -29.63
C VAL A 659 15.09 20.15 -30.03
N LYS A 660 14.69 21.40 -30.30
CA LYS A 660 15.65 22.50 -30.52
C LYS A 660 16.49 22.78 -29.28
N TRP A 661 15.88 22.73 -28.10
CA TRP A 661 16.62 22.90 -26.83
C TRP A 661 17.54 21.72 -26.54
N PHE A 662 17.09 20.48 -26.76
CA PHE A 662 17.93 19.29 -26.67
C PHE A 662 19.09 19.34 -27.66
N GLU A 663 18.87 19.77 -28.90
CA GLU A 663 19.93 19.94 -29.90
C GLU A 663 20.99 20.94 -29.40
N ARG A 664 20.56 22.12 -28.96
CA ARG A 664 21.48 23.16 -28.42
C ARG A 664 22.30 22.63 -27.25
N SER A 665 21.64 21.93 -26.32
CA SER A 665 22.29 21.32 -25.16
C SER A 665 23.32 20.26 -25.58
N ALA A 666 22.94 19.38 -26.53
CA ALA A 666 23.80 18.31 -27.02
C ALA A 666 25.01 18.83 -27.83
N MET A 667 24.87 19.92 -28.60
CA MET A 667 25.97 20.47 -29.40
C MET A 667 27.13 20.98 -28.53
N GLN A 668 26.88 21.34 -27.28
CA GLN A 668 27.92 21.80 -26.36
C GLN A 668 28.81 20.67 -25.81
N MET A 669 28.39 19.39 -25.92
CA MET A 669 29.16 18.22 -25.47
C MET A 669 29.65 18.27 -24.01
N LYS A 670 28.90 18.95 -23.13
CA LYS A 670 29.21 19.05 -21.69
C LYS A 670 28.42 18.06 -20.84
N ASP A 671 27.17 17.81 -21.20
CA ASP A 671 26.30 16.87 -20.48
C ASP A 671 26.08 15.59 -21.28
N PRO A 672 26.53 14.42 -20.79
CA PRO A 672 26.32 13.14 -21.44
C PRO A 672 24.82 12.78 -21.61
N SER A 673 23.95 13.26 -20.72
CA SER A 673 22.50 13.00 -20.79
C SER A 673 21.84 13.75 -21.94
N ALA A 674 22.12 15.04 -22.08
CA ALA A 674 21.64 15.83 -23.22
C ALA A 674 22.08 15.28 -24.59
N VAL A 675 23.34 14.82 -24.70
CA VAL A 675 23.85 14.19 -25.93
C VAL A 675 23.10 12.89 -26.24
N TYR A 676 22.84 12.08 -25.20
CA TYR A 676 22.02 10.87 -25.32
C TYR A 676 20.58 11.20 -25.75
N ASP A 677 19.90 12.12 -25.07
CA ASP A 677 18.50 12.49 -25.34
C ASP A 677 18.33 12.91 -26.81
N TYR A 678 19.19 13.81 -27.30
CA TYR A 678 19.16 14.23 -28.70
C TYR A 678 19.51 13.10 -29.69
N SER A 679 20.43 12.20 -29.31
CA SER A 679 20.75 11.02 -30.14
C SER A 679 19.54 10.12 -30.37
N ILE A 680 18.74 9.89 -29.33
CA ILE A 680 17.52 9.08 -29.40
C ILE A 680 16.45 9.79 -30.22
N LEU A 681 16.28 11.10 -30.03
CA LEU A 681 15.36 11.93 -30.82
C LEU A 681 15.66 11.84 -32.33
N LEU A 682 16.94 11.93 -32.71
CA LEU A 682 17.40 11.75 -34.09
C LEU A 682 17.14 10.32 -34.63
N MET A 683 17.36 9.29 -33.80
CA MET A 683 17.16 7.90 -34.22
C MET A 683 15.67 7.54 -34.36
N LYS A 684 14.81 8.08 -33.51
CA LYS A 684 13.35 7.88 -33.55
C LYS A 684 12.68 8.79 -34.59
N GLY A 685 13.23 9.98 -34.84
CA GLY A 685 12.62 11.01 -35.69
C GLY A 685 11.49 11.77 -34.99
N GLN A 686 11.57 11.94 -33.67
CA GLN A 686 10.55 12.61 -32.86
C GLN A 686 10.84 14.11 -32.82
N GLY A 687 10.01 14.93 -33.46
CA GLY A 687 10.20 16.39 -33.57
C GLY A 687 11.41 16.82 -34.43
N VAL A 688 12.15 15.88 -35.01
CA VAL A 688 13.27 16.10 -35.93
C VAL A 688 13.29 15.06 -37.03
N LYS A 689 13.84 15.39 -38.20
CA LYS A 689 14.01 14.41 -39.29
C LYS A 689 14.91 13.26 -38.83
N ARG A 690 14.42 12.03 -38.97
CA ARG A 690 15.13 10.80 -38.59
C ARG A 690 16.50 10.73 -39.28
N ASN A 691 17.56 10.57 -38.49
CA ASN A 691 18.94 10.41 -38.96
C ASN A 691 19.70 9.42 -38.07
N TYR A 692 19.73 8.16 -38.50
CA TYR A 692 20.38 7.09 -37.76
C TYR A 692 21.89 7.24 -37.63
N THR A 693 22.56 7.67 -38.70
CA THR A 693 24.03 7.77 -38.71
C THR A 693 24.51 8.80 -37.71
N ARG A 694 23.89 10.00 -37.72
CA ARG A 694 24.22 11.06 -36.77
C ARG A 694 23.82 10.68 -35.35
N GLY A 695 22.62 10.11 -35.17
CA GLY A 695 22.16 9.63 -33.87
C GLY A 695 23.11 8.59 -33.26
N PHE A 696 23.52 7.58 -34.01
CA PHE A 696 24.44 6.54 -33.53
C PHE A 696 25.84 7.09 -33.19
N GLN A 697 26.35 8.06 -33.96
CA GLN A 697 27.61 8.73 -33.64
C GLN A 697 27.51 9.51 -32.32
N LEU A 698 26.41 10.22 -32.08
CA LEU A 698 26.16 10.93 -30.83
C LEU A 698 25.97 9.97 -29.66
N LEU A 699 25.28 8.84 -29.87
CA LEU A 699 25.10 7.79 -28.88
C LEU A 699 26.45 7.22 -28.40
N LYS A 700 27.38 6.95 -29.33
CA LYS A 700 28.75 6.54 -28.97
C LYS A 700 29.49 7.59 -28.15
N LYS A 701 29.34 8.87 -28.51
CA LYS A 701 29.96 9.98 -27.78
C LYS A 701 29.39 10.10 -26.36
N ALA A 702 28.06 10.04 -26.22
CA ALA A 702 27.41 10.06 -24.91
C ALA A 702 27.89 8.90 -24.02
N ALA A 703 28.01 7.69 -24.56
CA ALA A 703 28.53 6.54 -23.84
C ALA A 703 30.01 6.74 -23.42
N ALA A 704 30.84 7.28 -24.32
CA ALA A 704 32.24 7.61 -24.00
C ALA A 704 32.39 8.70 -22.93
N MET A 705 31.40 9.58 -22.79
CA MET A 705 31.30 10.59 -21.74
C MET A 705 30.70 10.04 -20.42
N GLY A 706 30.34 8.76 -20.36
CA GLY A 706 29.82 8.12 -19.14
C GLY A 706 28.29 8.05 -19.04
N SER A 707 27.53 8.33 -20.11
CA SER A 707 26.08 8.14 -20.09
C SER A 707 25.70 6.67 -19.94
N ILE A 708 25.07 6.34 -18.82
CA ILE A 708 24.55 4.99 -18.52
C ILE A 708 23.46 4.59 -19.53
N ASN A 709 22.55 5.52 -19.84
CA ASN A 709 21.48 5.29 -20.81
C ASN A 709 22.03 5.08 -22.23
N ALA A 710 23.15 5.75 -22.57
CA ALA A 710 23.81 5.53 -23.85
C ALA A 710 24.48 4.15 -23.95
N LEU A 711 25.07 3.63 -22.86
CA LEU A 711 25.58 2.26 -22.82
C LEU A 711 24.47 1.25 -23.10
N ASN A 712 23.32 1.39 -22.45
CA ASN A 712 22.14 0.56 -22.74
C ASN A 712 21.69 0.72 -24.20
N GLY A 713 21.63 1.95 -24.72
CA GLY A 713 21.29 2.23 -26.12
C GLY A 713 22.25 1.58 -27.12
N LEU A 714 23.55 1.55 -26.83
CA LEU A 714 24.54 0.82 -27.61
C LEU A 714 24.29 -0.68 -27.56
N GLY A 715 24.01 -1.23 -26.37
CA GLY A 715 23.63 -2.63 -26.22
C GLY A 715 22.44 -3.02 -27.10
N TRP A 716 21.37 -2.21 -27.06
CA TRP A 716 20.19 -2.41 -27.90
C TRP A 716 20.52 -2.32 -29.41
N TYR A 717 21.32 -1.32 -29.81
CA TYR A 717 21.71 -1.16 -31.22
C TYR A 717 22.53 -2.35 -31.72
N HIS A 718 23.52 -2.80 -30.94
CA HIS A 718 24.34 -3.96 -31.29
C HIS A 718 23.50 -5.23 -31.37
N GLY A 719 22.60 -5.46 -30.41
CA GLY A 719 21.78 -6.68 -30.36
C GLY A 719 20.69 -6.73 -31.45
N ILE A 720 19.97 -5.64 -31.68
CA ILE A 720 18.79 -5.62 -32.57
C ILE A 720 19.14 -5.18 -33.99
N LYS A 721 20.04 -4.21 -34.19
CA LYS A 721 20.37 -3.68 -35.52
C LYS A 721 21.57 -4.36 -36.16
N LEU A 722 22.59 -4.67 -35.38
CA LEU A 722 23.81 -5.33 -35.88
C LEU A 722 23.79 -6.85 -35.69
N ASN A 723 22.81 -7.38 -34.95
CA ASN A 723 22.72 -8.80 -34.59
C ASN A 723 23.98 -9.34 -33.88
N ASP A 724 24.69 -8.47 -33.16
CA ASP A 724 25.90 -8.80 -32.41
C ASP A 724 25.56 -8.88 -30.91
N HIS A 725 25.05 -10.05 -30.52
CA HIS A 725 24.63 -10.34 -29.15
C HIS A 725 25.79 -10.32 -28.14
N LYS A 726 27.02 -10.57 -28.59
CA LYS A 726 28.20 -10.60 -27.70
C LYS A 726 28.60 -9.20 -27.27
N THR A 727 28.60 -8.24 -28.18
CA THR A 727 28.84 -6.84 -27.79
C THR A 727 27.62 -6.25 -27.09
N ALA A 728 26.40 -6.65 -27.46
CA ALA A 728 25.18 -6.23 -26.79
C ALA A 728 25.19 -6.57 -25.29
N VAL A 729 25.47 -7.83 -24.94
CA VAL A 729 25.53 -8.27 -23.54
C VAL A 729 26.61 -7.52 -22.77
N LYS A 730 27.81 -7.31 -23.35
CA LYS A 730 28.86 -6.51 -22.69
C LYS A 730 28.40 -5.09 -22.35
N TYR A 731 27.71 -4.43 -23.27
CA TYR A 731 27.19 -3.08 -23.02
C TYR A 731 26.05 -3.09 -21.99
N PHE A 732 25.16 -4.08 -22.03
CA PHE A 732 24.11 -4.21 -21.02
C PHE A 732 24.67 -4.54 -19.63
N GLU A 733 25.70 -5.38 -19.51
CA GLU A 733 26.42 -5.64 -18.26
C GLU A 733 27.06 -4.37 -17.71
N GLN A 734 27.74 -3.59 -18.55
CA GLN A 734 28.29 -2.30 -18.16
C GLN A 734 27.20 -1.31 -17.71
N ALA A 735 26.09 -1.26 -18.43
CA ALA A 735 24.96 -0.40 -18.09
C ALA A 735 24.34 -0.82 -16.74
N ALA A 736 24.11 -2.13 -16.54
CA ALA A 736 23.56 -2.68 -15.30
C ALA A 736 24.49 -2.47 -14.10
N LEU A 737 25.80 -2.65 -14.26
CA LEU A 737 26.81 -2.37 -13.22
C LEU A 737 26.78 -0.90 -12.79
N ASN A 738 26.47 0.01 -13.72
CA ASN A 738 26.35 1.44 -13.43
C ASN A 738 24.92 1.85 -13.01
N GLY A 739 24.02 0.90 -12.75
CA GLY A 739 22.67 1.17 -12.23
C GLY A 739 21.58 1.41 -13.29
N SER A 740 21.81 1.05 -14.56
CA SER A 740 20.76 1.11 -15.59
C SER A 740 19.69 0.05 -15.35
N ASP A 741 18.46 0.51 -15.12
CA ASP A 741 17.27 -0.34 -14.99
C ASP A 741 16.87 -0.98 -16.32
N ASP A 742 16.95 -0.24 -17.43
CA ASP A 742 16.79 -0.76 -18.80
C ASP A 742 17.88 -1.81 -19.12
N GLY A 743 19.12 -1.55 -18.72
CA GLY A 743 20.24 -2.48 -18.92
C GLY A 743 20.01 -3.80 -18.19
N MET A 744 19.60 -3.75 -16.93
CA MET A 744 19.20 -4.92 -16.14
C MET A 744 18.03 -5.67 -16.79
N PHE A 745 16.98 -4.96 -17.21
CA PHE A 745 15.84 -5.58 -17.90
C PHE A 745 16.27 -6.31 -19.18
N ASN A 746 17.08 -5.67 -20.02
CA ASN A 746 17.59 -6.27 -21.25
C ASN A 746 18.45 -7.51 -20.97
N LEU A 747 19.29 -7.50 -19.94
CA LEU A 747 20.00 -8.72 -19.50
C LEU A 747 19.04 -9.82 -19.09
N GLY A 748 17.97 -9.49 -18.36
CA GLY A 748 16.92 -10.45 -17.99
C GLY A 748 16.29 -11.11 -19.21
N ILE A 749 15.98 -10.34 -20.26
CA ILE A 749 15.46 -10.88 -21.53
C ILE A 749 16.49 -11.76 -22.24
N TYR A 750 17.77 -11.41 -22.22
CA TYR A 750 18.85 -12.25 -22.79
C TYR A 750 18.99 -13.59 -22.04
N HIS A 751 18.81 -13.59 -20.72
CA HIS A 751 18.79 -14.82 -19.91
C HIS A 751 17.55 -15.68 -20.19
N LEU A 752 16.37 -15.08 -20.37
CA LEU A 752 15.15 -15.84 -20.73
C LEU A 752 15.20 -16.43 -22.13
N SER A 753 15.70 -15.67 -23.10
CA SER A 753 15.75 -16.12 -24.49
C SER A 753 16.84 -17.17 -24.74
N GLY A 754 17.81 -17.32 -23.84
CA GLY A 754 18.96 -18.21 -24.02
C GLY A 754 19.96 -17.71 -25.09
N ILE A 755 19.81 -16.46 -25.55
CA ILE A 755 20.69 -15.83 -26.55
C ILE A 755 21.96 -15.27 -25.89
N ASN A 756 22.02 -15.23 -24.55
CA ASN A 756 23.21 -14.79 -23.83
C ASN A 756 24.44 -15.65 -24.19
N PRO A 757 25.49 -15.09 -24.81
CA PRO A 757 26.68 -15.85 -25.21
C PRO A 757 27.47 -16.46 -24.05
N HIS A 758 27.34 -15.91 -22.84
CA HIS A 758 27.97 -16.45 -21.63
C HIS A 758 27.21 -17.64 -21.04
N SER A 759 25.92 -17.76 -21.32
CA SER A 759 25.04 -18.83 -20.85
C SER A 759 24.02 -19.15 -21.94
N PRO A 760 24.35 -20.00 -22.93
CA PRO A 760 23.52 -20.26 -24.12
C PRO A 760 22.28 -21.13 -23.83
N ARG A 761 21.78 -21.11 -22.59
CA ARG A 761 20.58 -21.80 -22.13
C ARG A 761 19.70 -20.82 -21.38
N ARG A 762 18.38 -21.00 -21.51
CA ARG A 762 17.37 -20.27 -20.75
C ARG A 762 17.67 -20.40 -19.25
N ASN A 763 17.84 -19.26 -18.58
CA ASN A 763 18.09 -19.20 -17.14
C ASN A 763 17.08 -18.23 -16.50
N GLU A 764 15.99 -18.80 -16.00
CA GLU A 764 14.89 -18.02 -15.44
C GLU A 764 15.23 -17.39 -14.10
N THR A 765 16.00 -18.07 -13.25
CA THR A 765 16.43 -17.55 -11.96
C THR A 765 17.29 -16.30 -12.13
N ALA A 766 18.26 -16.34 -13.05
CA ALA A 766 19.07 -15.17 -13.39
C ALA A 766 18.21 -14.03 -13.96
N ALA A 767 17.26 -14.35 -14.85
CA ALA A 767 16.36 -13.36 -15.41
C ALA A 767 15.48 -12.69 -14.34
N PHE A 768 14.89 -13.48 -13.44
CA PHE A 768 14.09 -12.99 -12.33
C PHE A 768 14.89 -12.05 -11.43
N HIS A 769 16.13 -12.38 -11.09
CA HIS A 769 16.99 -11.49 -10.31
C HIS A 769 17.23 -10.15 -11.04
N GLN A 770 17.48 -10.19 -12.35
CA GLN A 770 17.65 -8.97 -13.14
C GLN A 770 16.36 -8.15 -13.21
N PHE A 771 15.20 -8.77 -13.40
CA PHE A 771 13.91 -8.08 -13.39
C PHE A 771 13.58 -7.47 -12.03
N LEU A 772 13.85 -8.21 -10.94
CA LEU A 772 13.63 -7.71 -9.59
C LEU A 772 14.55 -6.51 -9.28
N ASN A 773 15.80 -6.55 -9.75
CA ASN A 773 16.72 -5.42 -9.61
C ASN A 773 16.27 -4.22 -10.45
N ALA A 774 15.95 -4.42 -11.73
CA ALA A 774 15.43 -3.38 -12.61
C ALA A 774 14.15 -2.73 -12.04
N SER A 775 13.25 -3.56 -11.49
CA SER A 775 12.02 -3.09 -10.83
C SER A 775 12.30 -2.17 -9.63
N ARG A 776 13.34 -2.46 -8.83
CA ARG A 776 13.74 -1.59 -7.70
C ARG A 776 14.16 -0.19 -8.17
N PHE A 777 14.71 -0.08 -9.37
CA PHE A 777 15.07 1.19 -10.00
C PHE A 777 13.92 1.86 -10.77
N GLY A 778 12.73 1.24 -10.80
CA GLY A 778 11.52 1.83 -11.39
C GLY A 778 11.15 1.31 -12.77
N HIS A 779 11.84 0.29 -13.31
CA HIS A 779 11.53 -0.21 -14.65
C HIS A 779 10.16 -0.89 -14.71
N VAL A 780 9.29 -0.37 -15.57
CA VAL A 780 7.88 -0.77 -15.70
C VAL A 780 7.71 -2.22 -16.18
N ALA A 781 8.29 -2.58 -17.33
CA ALA A 781 8.10 -3.94 -17.89
C ALA A 781 8.74 -5.04 -17.02
N ALA A 782 9.96 -4.77 -16.50
CA ALA A 782 10.63 -5.64 -15.54
C ALA A 782 9.79 -5.93 -14.30
N SER A 783 9.09 -4.93 -13.77
CA SER A 783 8.20 -5.09 -12.63
C SER A 783 7.04 -6.04 -12.94
N VAL A 784 6.45 -5.97 -14.15
CA VAL A 784 5.40 -6.90 -14.59
C VAL A 784 5.94 -8.34 -14.68
N GLU A 785 7.11 -8.54 -15.28
CA GLU A 785 7.72 -9.87 -15.39
C GLU A 785 8.15 -10.42 -14.01
N ALA A 786 8.71 -9.59 -13.13
CA ALA A 786 9.10 -9.99 -11.77
C ALA A 786 7.89 -10.37 -10.91
N ALA A 787 6.79 -9.61 -11.03
CA ALA A 787 5.54 -9.88 -10.31
C ALA A 787 4.94 -11.24 -10.68
N TRP A 788 5.13 -11.72 -11.91
CA TRP A 788 4.71 -13.07 -12.31
C TRP A 788 5.45 -14.17 -11.55
N TYR A 789 6.78 -14.05 -11.38
CA TYR A 789 7.54 -15.01 -10.60
C TYR A 789 7.19 -14.96 -9.10
N LEU A 790 6.94 -13.78 -8.55
CA LEU A 790 6.52 -13.61 -7.15
C LEU A 790 5.12 -14.16 -6.89
N SER A 791 4.17 -13.93 -7.79
CA SER A 791 2.79 -14.42 -7.66
C SER A 791 2.68 -15.92 -7.85
N THR A 792 3.46 -16.50 -8.79
CA THR A 792 3.43 -17.95 -9.03
C THR A 792 4.32 -18.72 -8.07
N GLY A 793 5.43 -18.15 -7.59
CA GLY A 793 6.43 -18.89 -6.81
C GLY A 793 6.99 -20.11 -7.55
N SER A 794 7.11 -20.01 -8.87
CA SER A 794 7.47 -21.11 -9.78
C SER A 794 8.96 -21.48 -9.79
N LEU A 795 9.83 -20.58 -9.31
CA LEU A 795 11.28 -20.79 -9.29
C LEU A 795 11.74 -21.49 -8.02
N GLU A 796 12.69 -22.42 -8.17
CA GLU A 796 13.33 -23.08 -7.02
C GLU A 796 14.02 -22.06 -6.10
N GLY A 797 13.72 -22.12 -4.81
CA GLY A 797 14.23 -21.18 -3.80
C GLY A 797 13.51 -19.84 -3.72
N VAL A 798 12.53 -19.56 -4.58
CA VAL A 798 11.68 -18.35 -4.52
C VAL A 798 10.32 -18.72 -3.95
N PHE A 799 10.03 -18.25 -2.73
CA PHE A 799 8.70 -18.41 -2.14
C PHE A 799 7.69 -17.47 -2.80
N GLN A 800 6.43 -17.91 -2.83
CA GLN A 800 5.33 -17.11 -3.32
C GLN A 800 5.13 -15.88 -2.42
N ASP A 801 5.05 -14.70 -3.02
CA ASP A 801 4.86 -13.42 -2.34
C ASP A 801 3.96 -12.51 -3.21
N VAL A 802 2.66 -12.81 -3.16
CA VAL A 802 1.63 -12.13 -3.96
C VAL A 802 1.46 -10.67 -3.50
N GLU A 803 1.61 -10.41 -2.19
CA GLU A 803 1.50 -9.05 -1.64
C GLU A 803 2.55 -8.12 -2.24
N ARG A 804 3.82 -8.56 -2.27
CA ARG A 804 4.88 -7.79 -2.91
C ARG A 804 4.65 -7.61 -4.41
N ALA A 805 4.13 -8.64 -5.09
CA ALA A 805 3.76 -8.55 -6.51
C ALA A 805 2.68 -7.48 -6.74
N VAL A 806 1.63 -7.45 -5.93
CA VAL A 806 0.53 -6.47 -6.01
C VAL A 806 1.02 -5.05 -5.72
N ILE A 807 1.82 -4.84 -4.67
CA ILE A 807 2.39 -3.53 -4.33
C ILE A 807 3.26 -3.00 -5.49
N MET A 808 4.10 -3.87 -6.05
CA MET A 808 4.96 -3.54 -7.18
C MET A 808 4.13 -3.15 -8.42
N LEU A 809 3.12 -3.94 -8.79
CA LEU A 809 2.26 -3.67 -9.93
C LEU A 809 1.37 -2.44 -9.72
N LYS A 810 0.89 -2.18 -8.50
CA LYS A 810 0.14 -0.96 -8.18
C LYS A 810 0.98 0.28 -8.50
N LYS A 811 2.24 0.32 -8.03
CA LYS A 811 3.17 1.42 -8.31
C LYS A 811 3.40 1.62 -9.81
N VAL A 812 3.53 0.52 -10.57
CA VAL A 812 3.63 0.57 -12.03
C VAL A 812 2.40 1.18 -12.67
N CYS A 813 1.20 0.75 -12.26
CA CYS A 813 -0.04 1.27 -12.83
C CYS A 813 -0.26 2.75 -12.47
N GLU A 814 0.19 3.19 -11.30
CA GLU A 814 0.14 4.59 -10.88
C GLU A 814 1.02 5.51 -11.73
N GLN A 815 2.03 4.99 -12.43
CA GLN A 815 2.89 5.75 -13.35
C GLN A 815 2.31 5.88 -14.77
N ASN A 816 1.07 5.42 -14.99
CA ASN A 816 0.45 5.41 -16.31
C ASN A 816 0.25 6.84 -16.88
N GLY A 817 0.68 7.04 -18.13
CA GLY A 817 0.60 8.35 -18.80
C GLY A 817 -0.83 8.90 -18.95
N HIS A 818 -1.82 8.04 -19.19
CA HIS A 818 -3.21 8.46 -19.27
C HIS A 818 -3.82 8.84 -17.91
N LEU A 819 -3.33 8.21 -16.84
CA LEU A 819 -3.71 8.61 -15.48
C LEU A 819 -3.17 10.02 -15.19
N GLY A 820 -1.91 10.27 -15.53
CA GLY A 820 -1.30 11.60 -15.36
C GLY A 820 -2.00 12.66 -16.20
N PHE A 821 -2.42 12.34 -17.43
CA PHE A 821 -3.25 13.24 -18.25
C PHE A 821 -4.56 13.62 -17.54
N MET A 822 -5.27 12.64 -16.97
CA MET A 822 -6.52 12.89 -16.25
C MET A 822 -6.31 13.77 -15.00
N ILE A 823 -5.25 13.52 -14.24
CA ILE A 823 -4.90 14.31 -13.05
C ILE A 823 -4.57 15.75 -13.44
N ARG A 824 -3.80 15.93 -14.52
CA ARG A 824 -3.46 17.25 -15.06
C ARG A 824 -4.70 18.03 -15.49
N GLU A 825 -5.61 17.40 -16.22
CA GLU A 825 -6.90 18.00 -16.60
C GLU A 825 -7.78 18.31 -15.38
N ALA A 826 -7.70 17.52 -14.30
CA ALA A 826 -8.43 17.77 -13.06
C ALA A 826 -7.86 18.98 -12.31
N LEU A 827 -6.53 19.07 -12.24
CA LEU A 827 -5.82 20.20 -11.64
C LEU A 827 -6.08 21.50 -12.41
N GLN A 828 -6.03 21.47 -13.73
CA GLN A 828 -6.32 22.64 -14.57
C GLN A 828 -7.76 23.14 -14.37
N ALA A 829 -8.73 22.22 -14.33
CA ALA A 829 -10.12 22.57 -14.02
C ALA A 829 -10.25 23.21 -12.62
N TYR A 830 -9.50 22.73 -11.63
CA TYR A 830 -9.48 23.32 -10.29
C TYR A 830 -8.93 24.75 -10.29
N LEU A 831 -7.79 24.98 -10.95
CA LEU A 831 -7.14 26.29 -11.06
C LEU A 831 -8.02 27.31 -11.80
N TRP A 832 -8.80 26.86 -12.79
CA TRP A 832 -9.78 27.69 -13.51
C TRP A 832 -11.08 27.92 -12.75
N GLY A 833 -11.21 27.43 -11.52
CA GLY A 833 -12.43 27.58 -10.70
C GLY A 833 -13.56 26.62 -11.07
N SER A 834 -13.35 25.69 -12.00
CA SER A 834 -14.31 24.64 -12.39
C SER A 834 -14.20 23.43 -11.45
N TRP A 835 -14.47 23.64 -10.16
CA TRP A 835 -14.26 22.65 -9.09
C TRP A 835 -15.09 21.38 -9.27
N GLN A 836 -16.27 21.49 -9.87
CA GLN A 836 -17.16 20.38 -10.20
C GLN A 836 -16.54 19.41 -11.20
N GLU A 837 -15.98 19.93 -12.29
CA GLU A 837 -15.29 19.14 -13.31
C GLU A 837 -14.03 18.50 -12.73
N ALA A 838 -13.27 19.28 -11.94
CA ALA A 838 -12.12 18.77 -11.20
C ALA A 838 -12.50 17.60 -10.30
N PHE A 839 -13.63 17.70 -9.59
CA PHE A 839 -14.11 16.68 -8.67
C PHE A 839 -14.43 15.35 -9.37
N VAL A 840 -15.13 15.35 -10.50
CA VAL A 840 -15.42 14.10 -11.24
C VAL A 840 -14.13 13.43 -11.74
N LYS A 841 -13.18 14.21 -12.25
CA LYS A 841 -11.89 13.66 -12.71
C LYS A 841 -11.07 13.10 -11.54
N TYR A 842 -11.02 13.81 -10.41
CA TYR A 842 -10.34 13.33 -9.20
C TYR A 842 -11.03 12.10 -8.59
N ILE A 843 -12.36 11.98 -8.61
CA ILE A 843 -13.05 10.75 -8.19
C ILE A 843 -12.64 9.57 -9.06
N LEU A 844 -12.67 9.73 -10.38
CA LEU A 844 -12.29 8.65 -11.29
C LEU A 844 -10.86 8.16 -11.03
N ALA A 845 -9.93 9.09 -10.77
CA ALA A 845 -8.56 8.76 -10.38
C ALA A 845 -8.48 8.16 -8.95
N ALA A 846 -9.22 8.70 -7.98
CA ALA A 846 -9.23 8.24 -6.59
C ALA A 846 -9.71 6.79 -6.46
N GLU A 847 -10.72 6.42 -7.25
CA GLU A 847 -11.31 5.09 -7.27
C GLU A 847 -10.38 4.04 -7.88
N THR A 848 -9.30 4.44 -8.57
CA THR A 848 -8.22 3.53 -9.02
C THR A 848 -7.26 3.10 -7.89
N GLY A 849 -7.36 3.73 -6.71
CA GLY A 849 -6.45 3.49 -5.59
C GLY A 849 -5.28 4.47 -5.47
N LEU A 850 -5.27 5.55 -6.25
CA LEU A 850 -4.23 6.57 -6.18
C LEU A 850 -4.42 7.49 -4.96
N GLY A 851 -3.53 7.40 -3.98
CA GLY A 851 -3.63 8.13 -2.70
C GLY A 851 -3.65 9.66 -2.83
N LEU A 852 -2.95 10.21 -3.83
CA LEU A 852 -3.00 11.64 -4.17
C LEU A 852 -4.41 12.07 -4.55
N ALA A 853 -5.00 11.37 -5.54
CA ALA A 853 -6.33 11.71 -6.04
C ALA A 853 -7.41 11.50 -4.96
N GLN A 854 -7.25 10.50 -4.08
CA GLN A 854 -8.12 10.31 -2.93
C GLN A 854 -8.08 11.52 -1.98
N SER A 855 -6.89 12.03 -1.68
CA SER A 855 -6.73 13.21 -0.83
C SER A 855 -7.31 14.48 -1.47
N ASN A 856 -7.09 14.66 -2.78
CA ASN A 856 -7.65 15.78 -3.53
C ASN A 856 -9.18 15.69 -3.68
N ALA A 857 -9.73 14.49 -3.87
CA ALA A 857 -11.17 14.25 -3.89
C ALA A 857 -11.81 14.56 -2.53
N ALA A 858 -11.16 14.16 -1.42
CA ALA A 858 -11.61 14.49 -0.07
C ALA A 858 -11.63 16.01 0.16
N HIS A 859 -10.57 16.72 -0.25
CA HIS A 859 -10.51 18.18 -0.17
C HIS A 859 -11.62 18.85 -0.99
N LEU A 860 -11.91 18.35 -2.19
CA LEU A 860 -13.00 18.86 -3.01
C LEU A 860 -14.38 18.55 -2.42
N CYS A 861 -14.57 17.42 -1.73
CA CYS A 861 -15.80 17.18 -0.95
C CYS A 861 -16.01 18.28 0.12
N GLU A 862 -14.94 18.73 0.78
CA GLU A 862 -15.00 19.85 1.75
C GLU A 862 -15.33 21.18 1.04
N LYS A 863 -14.61 21.51 -0.04
CA LYS A 863 -14.77 22.78 -0.78
C LYS A 863 -16.16 22.92 -1.42
N LEU A 864 -16.72 21.84 -1.93
CA LEU A 864 -18.05 21.79 -2.54
C LEU A 864 -19.17 21.61 -1.50
N ASN A 865 -18.84 21.58 -0.20
CA ASN A 865 -19.78 21.36 0.90
C ASN A 865 -20.66 20.11 0.71
N LEU A 866 -20.05 19.01 0.25
CA LEU A 866 -20.70 17.71 0.08
C LEU A 866 -20.85 17.00 1.43
N SER A 867 -21.59 15.88 1.43
CA SER A 867 -21.86 15.12 2.66
C SER A 867 -20.58 14.71 3.39
N TYR A 868 -20.68 14.63 4.71
CA TYR A 868 -19.61 14.10 5.56
C TYR A 868 -19.12 12.72 5.09
N ASP A 869 -20.03 11.88 4.59
CA ASP A 869 -19.71 10.56 4.04
C ASP A 869 -18.74 10.62 2.85
N CYS A 870 -18.83 11.65 2.00
CA CYS A 870 -17.89 11.88 0.89
C CYS A 870 -16.47 12.13 1.40
N GLN A 871 -16.35 13.05 2.36
CA GLN A 871 -15.06 13.44 2.95
C GLN A 871 -14.43 12.25 3.67
N TRP A 872 -15.21 11.59 4.54
CA TRP A 872 -14.75 10.44 5.31
C TRP A 872 -14.34 9.27 4.41
N ARG A 873 -15.12 8.95 3.36
CA ARG A 873 -14.81 7.87 2.42
C ARG A 873 -13.43 8.05 1.79
N TYR A 874 -13.16 9.22 1.21
CA TYR A 874 -11.91 9.44 0.49
C TYR A 874 -10.71 9.63 1.43
N HIS A 875 -10.89 10.24 2.61
CA HIS A 875 -9.85 10.22 3.64
C HIS A 875 -9.55 8.81 4.13
N ASN A 876 -10.57 7.97 4.33
CA ASN A 876 -10.38 6.58 4.71
C ASN A 876 -9.63 5.79 3.61
N TYR A 877 -9.93 6.04 2.34
CA TYR A 877 -9.20 5.40 1.23
C TYR A 877 -7.73 5.82 1.20
N SER A 878 -7.44 7.12 1.42
CA SER A 878 -6.07 7.62 1.47
C SER A 878 -5.22 6.88 2.50
N ILE A 879 -5.75 6.59 3.71
CA ILE A 879 -4.99 5.94 4.79
C ILE A 879 -4.76 4.43 4.62
N LEU A 880 -5.51 3.78 3.70
CA LEU A 880 -5.39 2.36 3.35
C LEU A 880 -4.24 2.09 2.37
N ASN A 881 -3.68 3.14 1.76
CA ASN A 881 -2.49 3.00 0.93
C ASN A 881 -1.27 2.55 1.75
N TYR A 882 -0.34 1.87 1.08
CA TYR A 882 0.90 1.38 1.69
C TYR A 882 1.72 2.52 2.31
N ASP A 883 1.77 3.67 1.62
CA ASP A 883 2.45 4.89 2.08
C ASP A 883 1.47 6.07 2.04
N PRO A 884 0.65 6.25 3.09
CA PRO A 884 -0.37 7.29 3.11
C PRO A 884 0.23 8.65 3.47
N HIS A 885 -0.27 9.70 2.81
CA HIS A 885 0.16 11.06 3.10
C HIS A 885 -0.22 11.49 4.53
N PRO A 886 0.67 12.19 5.27
CA PRO A 886 0.39 12.58 6.66
C PRO A 886 -0.88 13.40 6.85
N SER A 887 -1.23 14.27 5.90
CA SER A 887 -2.44 15.10 5.98
C SER A 887 -3.72 14.27 6.08
N ALA A 888 -3.81 13.14 5.37
CA ALA A 888 -4.96 12.25 5.43
C ALA A 888 -5.03 11.48 6.75
N LEU A 889 -3.87 11.06 7.29
CA LEU A 889 -3.79 10.44 8.62
C LEU A 889 -4.26 11.40 9.72
N LEU A 890 -3.84 12.67 9.66
CA LEU A 890 -4.28 13.69 10.61
C LEU A 890 -5.80 13.90 10.56
N LYS A 891 -6.36 14.09 9.36
CA LYS A 891 -7.81 14.25 9.17
C LYS A 891 -8.61 13.06 9.70
N MET A 892 -8.17 11.82 9.42
CA MET A 892 -8.81 10.62 9.96
C MET A 892 -8.67 10.52 11.48
N GLY A 893 -7.50 10.89 12.03
CA GLY A 893 -7.28 11.00 13.47
C GLY A 893 -8.26 11.98 14.11
N ASP A 894 -8.45 13.14 13.50
CA ASP A 894 -9.40 14.17 13.97
C ASP A 894 -10.84 13.66 13.94
N TYR A 895 -11.27 12.97 12.87
CA TYR A 895 -12.59 12.35 12.83
C TYR A 895 -12.82 11.35 13.96
N TYR A 896 -11.85 10.48 14.23
CA TYR A 896 -11.95 9.53 15.35
C TYR A 896 -11.94 10.25 16.70
N TYR A 897 -11.10 11.28 16.86
CA TYR A 897 -11.01 12.07 18.10
C TYR A 897 -12.32 12.81 18.41
N TYR A 898 -12.94 13.47 17.42
CA TYR A 898 -14.22 14.15 17.62
C TYR A 898 -15.38 13.18 17.80
N SER A 899 -15.37 12.03 17.11
CA SER A 899 -16.39 11.00 17.31
C SER A 899 -16.35 10.41 18.73
N PHE A 900 -15.14 10.18 19.26
CA PHE A 900 -14.92 9.77 20.65
C PHE A 900 -15.55 10.73 21.66
N ALA A 901 -15.39 12.05 21.45
CA ALA A 901 -15.93 13.06 22.37
C ALA A 901 -17.47 13.02 22.49
N THR A 902 -18.18 12.30 21.60
CA THR A 902 -19.64 12.25 21.53
C THR A 902 -20.27 10.90 21.91
N ARG A 903 -19.49 9.81 22.06
CA ARG A 903 -20.02 8.44 22.29
C ARG A 903 -19.47 7.80 23.55
N GLU A 904 -20.32 7.09 24.31
CA GLU A 904 -19.98 6.43 25.59
C GLU A 904 -19.12 5.14 25.43
N ASP A 905 -19.20 4.42 24.31
CA ASP A 905 -18.35 3.26 24.00
C ASP A 905 -17.05 3.67 23.30
N SER A 906 -16.13 4.24 24.08
CA SER A 906 -15.19 5.26 23.62
C SER A 906 -13.73 4.76 23.46
N LEU A 907 -13.36 3.66 24.11
CA LEU A 907 -11.95 3.19 24.14
C LEU A 907 -11.41 2.69 22.78
N SER A 908 -12.25 2.10 21.93
CA SER A 908 -11.82 1.57 20.62
C SER A 908 -11.57 2.68 19.59
N VAL A 909 -12.42 3.71 19.59
CA VAL A 909 -12.34 4.86 18.69
C VAL A 909 -11.13 5.72 19.03
N LEU A 910 -10.87 5.94 20.32
CA LEU A 910 -9.67 6.63 20.78
C LEU A 910 -8.39 5.89 20.36
N GLY A 911 -8.38 4.55 20.45
CA GLY A 911 -7.27 3.73 19.96
C GLY A 911 -7.00 3.92 18.47
N GLN A 912 -8.05 4.11 17.66
CA GLN A 912 -7.91 4.44 16.24
C GLN A 912 -7.35 5.85 16.02
N ALA A 913 -7.79 6.85 16.78
CA ALA A 913 -7.24 8.20 16.71
C ALA A 913 -5.74 8.22 17.05
N VAL A 914 -5.36 7.57 18.16
CA VAL A 914 -3.97 7.39 18.57
C VAL A 914 -3.17 6.68 17.47
N SER A 915 -3.71 5.62 16.87
CA SER A 915 -3.06 4.92 15.77
C SER A 915 -2.79 5.84 14.56
N MET A 916 -3.77 6.65 14.16
CA MET A 916 -3.61 7.58 13.03
C MET A 916 -2.57 8.66 13.31
N TYR A 917 -2.65 9.35 14.46
CA TYR A 917 -1.65 10.35 14.83
C TYR A 917 -0.26 9.74 15.01
N SER A 918 -0.17 8.50 15.50
CA SER A 918 1.10 7.76 15.60
C SER A 918 1.73 7.53 14.23
N ARG A 919 0.95 7.06 13.25
CA ARG A 919 1.42 6.90 11.88
C ARG A 919 1.86 8.23 11.27
N ALA A 920 1.10 9.32 11.51
CA ALA A 920 1.46 10.65 11.02
C ALA A 920 2.76 11.17 11.64
N ALA A 921 2.93 10.99 12.96
CA ALA A 921 4.14 11.38 13.68
C ALA A 921 5.38 10.58 13.18
N LEU A 922 5.20 9.29 12.87
CA LEU A 922 6.27 8.46 12.31
C LEU A 922 6.66 8.83 10.88
N ALA A 923 5.70 9.35 10.11
CA ALA A 923 5.98 9.95 8.81
C ALA A 923 6.62 11.35 8.93
N GLY A 924 6.97 11.80 10.14
CA GLY A 924 7.66 13.08 10.39
C GLY A 924 6.73 14.27 10.56
N SER A 925 5.41 14.09 10.67
CA SER A 925 4.46 15.20 10.81
C SER A 925 4.57 15.88 12.18
N PRO A 926 4.88 17.19 12.25
CA PRO A 926 4.93 17.93 13.51
C PRO A 926 3.55 18.00 14.19
N GLN A 927 2.49 18.20 13.42
CA GLN A 927 1.11 18.20 13.94
C GLN A 927 0.72 16.83 14.50
N GLY A 928 1.16 15.74 13.88
CA GLY A 928 0.94 14.39 14.40
C GLY A 928 1.62 14.18 15.76
N MET A 929 2.88 14.61 15.89
CA MET A 929 3.61 14.57 17.16
C MET A 929 2.92 15.41 18.24
N TYR A 930 2.47 16.62 17.89
CA TYR A 930 1.74 17.49 18.79
C TYR A 930 0.41 16.89 19.26
N ASN A 931 -0.38 16.31 18.35
CA ASN A 931 -1.65 15.67 18.70
C ASN A 931 -1.46 14.48 19.65
N LEU A 932 -0.39 13.69 19.47
CA LEU A 932 -0.04 12.63 20.43
C LEU A 932 0.32 13.16 21.81
N VAL A 933 1.02 14.30 21.87
CA VAL A 933 1.35 14.98 23.13
C VAL A 933 0.08 15.43 23.84
N VAL A 934 -0.88 16.00 23.12
CA VAL A 934 -2.18 16.40 23.69
C VAL A 934 -2.90 15.19 24.29
N LEU A 935 -2.94 14.07 23.58
CA LEU A 935 -3.56 12.83 24.08
C LEU A 935 -2.83 12.26 25.31
N ALA A 936 -1.49 12.28 25.31
CA ALA A 936 -0.70 11.84 26.46
C ALA A 936 -0.94 12.73 27.69
N GLN A 937 -1.04 14.05 27.51
CA GLN A 937 -1.35 15.00 28.58
C GLN A 937 -2.76 14.84 29.15
N GLN A 938 -3.71 14.34 28.35
CA GLN A 938 -5.05 13.96 28.80
C GLN A 938 -5.07 12.64 29.60
N GLY A 939 -3.92 11.98 29.78
CA GLY A 939 -3.79 10.73 30.54
C GLY A 939 -3.99 9.47 29.70
N HIS A 940 -3.96 9.57 28.37
CA HIS A 940 -4.08 8.40 27.49
C HIS A 940 -2.73 7.72 27.27
N THR A 941 -2.70 6.41 27.46
CA THR A 941 -1.48 5.61 27.32
C THR A 941 -1.12 5.41 25.84
N LEU A 942 0.05 5.91 25.44
CA LEU A 942 0.58 5.68 24.10
C LEU A 942 1.04 4.21 23.90
N PRO A 943 0.83 3.62 22.70
CA PRO A 943 1.22 2.25 22.42
C PRO A 943 2.73 1.99 22.61
N PRO A 944 3.12 0.78 23.06
CA PRO A 944 4.52 0.36 23.20
C PRO A 944 5.40 0.62 21.96
N SER A 945 4.86 0.35 20.77
CA SER A 945 5.54 0.55 19.48
C SER A 945 5.96 1.99 19.27
N VAL A 946 5.04 2.93 19.55
CA VAL A 946 5.27 4.37 19.42
C VAL A 946 6.32 4.82 20.42
N ARG A 947 6.21 4.41 21.69
CA ARG A 947 7.20 4.71 22.74
C ARG A 947 8.60 4.25 22.35
N SER A 948 8.73 3.07 21.76
CA SER A 948 10.03 2.54 21.31
C SER A 948 10.68 3.39 20.21
N GLN A 949 9.89 3.91 19.27
CA GLN A 949 10.39 4.71 18.14
C GLN A 949 10.85 6.11 18.55
N PHE A 950 10.35 6.62 19.68
CA PHE A 950 10.80 7.86 20.31
C PHE A 950 11.90 7.62 21.38
N ASN A 951 12.53 6.43 21.41
CA ASN A 951 13.54 6.05 22.40
C ASN A 951 13.07 6.24 23.85
N VAL A 952 11.83 5.86 24.14
CA VAL A 952 11.21 5.97 25.46
C VAL A 952 11.02 4.60 26.10
N SER A 953 11.48 4.44 27.35
CA SER A 953 11.34 3.19 28.11
C SER A 953 9.90 2.97 28.56
N HIS A 954 9.48 1.72 28.74
CA HIS A 954 8.16 1.42 29.34
C HIS A 954 8.00 1.93 30.78
N ARG A 955 9.12 2.23 31.46
CA ARG A 955 9.16 2.73 32.83
C ARG A 955 9.23 4.26 32.93
N ASP A 956 9.36 4.95 31.80
CA ASP A 956 9.45 6.41 31.74
C ASP A 956 8.08 7.01 32.07
N GLU A 957 8.04 8.01 32.97
CA GLU A 957 6.82 8.74 33.32
C GLU A 957 6.26 9.48 32.08
N ASP A 958 4.94 9.63 31.97
CA ASP A 958 4.30 10.24 30.79
C ASP A 958 4.85 11.66 30.47
N ASP A 959 5.27 12.39 31.50
CA ASP A 959 5.94 13.68 31.40
C ASP A 959 7.29 13.63 30.65
N THR A 960 8.01 12.52 30.70
CA THR A 960 9.27 12.31 29.96
C THR A 960 9.02 11.82 28.54
N VAL A 961 7.92 11.08 28.32
CA VAL A 961 7.43 10.69 26.99
C VAL A 961 7.08 11.94 26.18
N VAL A 962 6.29 12.84 26.78
CA VAL A 962 5.87 14.11 26.15
C VAL A 962 7.07 14.99 25.79
N GLU A 963 8.04 15.12 26.69
CA GLU A 963 9.23 15.95 26.46
C GLU A 963 10.08 15.44 25.30
N LYS A 964 10.32 14.13 25.22
CA LYS A 964 11.08 13.52 24.10
C LYS A 964 10.37 13.66 22.75
N ILE A 965 9.04 13.53 22.72
CA ILE A 965 8.26 13.74 21.48
C ILE A 965 8.35 15.20 21.03
N LEU A 966 8.23 16.15 21.95
CA LEU A 966 8.32 17.58 21.65
C LEU A 966 9.74 18.00 21.23
N GLN A 967 10.79 17.46 21.87
CA GLN A 967 12.17 17.66 21.44
C GLN A 967 12.37 17.23 19.99
N ARG A 968 11.87 16.04 19.63
CA ARG A 968 11.93 15.55 18.25
C ARG A 968 11.10 16.37 17.28
N CYS A 969 9.98 16.95 17.73
CA CYS A 969 9.22 17.89 16.92
C CYS A 969 10.04 19.16 16.62
N VAL A 970 10.77 19.70 17.60
CA VAL A 970 11.64 20.88 17.40
C VAL A 970 12.81 20.57 16.45
N GLU A 971 13.31 19.34 16.45
CA GLU A 971 14.36 18.88 15.54
C GLU A 971 13.90 18.67 14.09
N THR A 972 12.61 18.83 13.78
CA THR A 972 12.11 18.71 12.40
C THR A 972 12.51 19.91 11.53
N GLU A 973 12.78 19.67 10.24
CA GLU A 973 13.26 20.68 9.28
C GLU A 973 12.21 21.71 8.86
N TYR A 974 10.96 21.61 9.34
CA TYR A 974 9.88 22.53 8.97
C TYR A 974 9.94 23.81 9.81
N GLU A 975 10.40 24.92 9.21
CA GLU A 975 10.55 26.23 9.87
C GLU A 975 9.28 26.70 10.61
N GLU A 976 8.10 26.46 10.01
CA GLU A 976 6.81 26.83 10.61
C GLU A 976 6.47 26.03 11.88
N ALA A 977 7.01 24.82 12.02
CA ALA A 977 6.71 23.92 13.14
C ALA A 977 7.66 24.09 14.34
N VAL A 978 8.81 24.73 14.13
CA VAL A 978 9.79 24.98 15.21
C VAL A 978 9.17 25.87 16.29
N THR A 979 8.45 26.92 15.90
CA THR A 979 7.90 27.88 16.88
C THR A 979 6.79 27.28 17.77
N PRO A 980 5.78 26.54 17.25
CA PRO A 980 4.72 25.98 18.09
C PRO A 980 5.25 24.82 18.96
N CYS A 981 6.12 23.97 18.43
CA CYS A 981 6.69 22.85 19.21
C CYS A 981 7.66 23.33 20.29
N SER A 982 8.43 24.40 20.04
CA SER A 982 9.29 25.02 21.06
C SER A 982 8.46 25.64 22.20
N LEU A 983 7.36 26.32 21.87
CA LEU A 983 6.44 26.89 22.87
C LEU A 983 5.76 25.79 23.70
N ALA A 984 5.36 24.69 23.05
CA ALA A 984 4.78 23.53 23.73
C ALA A 984 5.79 22.86 24.68
N LEU A 985 7.04 22.71 24.24
CA LEU A 985 8.13 22.18 25.05
C LEU A 985 8.40 23.08 26.27
N LEU A 986 8.49 24.39 26.05
CA LEU A 986 8.66 25.37 27.12
C LEU A 986 7.52 25.29 28.14
N ARG A 987 6.27 25.17 27.71
CA ARG A 987 5.12 25.00 28.60
C ARG A 987 5.25 23.76 29.50
N VAL A 988 5.69 22.63 28.93
CA VAL A 988 5.89 21.38 29.70
C VAL A 988 7.03 21.54 30.71
N GLN A 989 8.14 22.16 30.31
CA GLN A 989 9.28 22.43 31.20
C GLN A 989 8.92 23.40 32.32
N MET A 990 8.20 24.49 32.02
CA MET A 990 7.67 25.41 33.02
C MET A 990 6.73 24.70 34.01
N GLY A 991 5.86 23.81 33.53
CA GLY A 991 4.98 23.00 34.39
C GLY A 991 5.74 22.05 35.32
N LYS A 992 6.84 21.45 34.85
CA LYS A 992 7.74 20.62 35.68
C LYS A 992 8.47 21.46 36.72
N ALA A 993 9.01 22.61 36.31
CA ALA A 993 9.68 23.55 37.22
C ALA A 993 8.73 24.01 38.33
N LEU A 994 7.48 24.32 37.98
CA LEU A 994 6.44 24.69 38.94
C LEU A 994 6.08 23.53 39.90
N ARG A 995 5.95 22.30 39.40
CA ARG A 995 5.70 21.10 40.24
C ARG A 995 6.86 20.81 41.19
N ARG A 996 8.11 20.92 40.74
CA ARG A 996 9.31 20.76 41.60
C ARG A 996 9.40 21.84 42.68
N MET A 997 9.10 23.08 42.31
CA MET A 997 9.06 24.20 43.25
C MET A 997 7.95 24.03 44.31
N THR A 998 6.79 23.48 43.94
CA THR A 998 5.66 23.29 44.86
C THR A 998 5.76 22.03 45.73
N GLN A 999 6.54 21.02 45.33
CA GLN A 999 6.83 19.83 46.15
C GLN A 999 7.76 20.13 47.34
N ASN A 1000 8.53 21.22 47.29
CA ASN A 1000 9.42 21.64 48.36
C ASN A 1000 8.69 22.60 49.32
N GLY A 1001 8.41 22.17 50.56
CA GLY A 1001 7.59 22.94 51.51
C GLY A 1001 8.07 24.38 51.78
N ALA A 1002 9.38 24.63 51.74
CA ALA A 1002 9.96 25.97 51.89
C ALA A 1002 9.75 26.87 50.64
N GLN A 1003 9.78 26.28 49.44
CA GLN A 1003 9.57 26.99 48.18
C GLN A 1003 8.07 27.24 47.91
N LEU A 1004 7.20 26.34 48.38
CA LEU A 1004 5.75 26.52 48.39
C LEU A 1004 5.34 27.74 49.23
N LEU A 1005 5.93 27.91 50.42
CA LEU A 1005 5.70 29.09 51.27
C LEU A 1005 6.14 30.39 50.60
N LEU A 1006 7.28 30.37 49.89
CA LEU A 1006 7.76 31.49 49.08
C LEU A 1006 6.81 31.83 47.92
N ALA A 1007 6.24 30.83 47.25
CA ALA A 1007 5.25 31.01 46.19
C ALA A 1007 3.91 31.56 46.71
N TYR A 1008 3.45 31.08 47.87
CA TYR A 1008 2.28 31.65 48.54
C TYR A 1008 2.55 33.08 49.02
N ALA A 1009 3.71 33.36 49.61
CA ALA A 1009 4.09 34.70 50.05
C ALA A 1009 4.19 35.69 48.88
N SER A 1010 4.73 35.27 47.73
CA SER A 1010 4.80 36.10 46.53
C SER A 1010 3.41 36.36 45.92
N LEU A 1011 2.55 35.34 45.80
CA LEU A 1011 1.14 35.51 45.38
C LEU A 1011 0.37 36.44 46.30
N LEU A 1012 0.50 36.27 47.62
CA LEU A 1012 -0.14 37.11 48.63
C LEU A 1012 0.38 38.56 48.53
N SER A 1013 1.69 38.74 48.28
CA SER A 1013 2.29 40.06 48.09
C SER A 1013 1.83 40.77 46.81
N VAL A 1014 1.61 40.02 45.72
CA VAL A 1014 1.06 40.54 44.45
C VAL A 1014 -0.41 40.89 44.60
N CYS A 1015 -1.22 40.06 45.27
CA CYS A 1015 -2.60 40.40 45.60
C CYS A 1015 -2.68 41.64 46.49
N ILE A 1016 -1.78 41.78 47.47
CA ILE A 1016 -1.67 42.97 48.31
C ILE A 1016 -1.30 44.21 47.48
N LEU A 1017 -0.35 44.11 46.54
CA LEU A 1017 -0.03 45.19 45.60
C LEU A 1017 -1.21 45.56 44.70
N ILE A 1018 -1.88 44.58 44.09
CA ILE A 1018 -3.02 44.80 43.18
C ILE A 1018 -4.23 45.40 43.92
N VAL A 1019 -4.37 45.14 45.22
CA VAL A 1019 -5.43 45.75 46.04
C VAL A 1019 -5.01 47.13 46.56
N ILE A 1020 -3.79 47.30 47.06
CA ILE A 1020 -3.32 48.54 47.70
C ILE A 1020 -3.01 49.64 46.67
N VAL A 1021 -2.42 49.32 45.52
CA VAL A 1021 -2.07 50.32 44.48
C VAL A 1021 -3.30 51.07 43.94
N PRO A 1022 -4.41 50.41 43.55
CA PRO A 1022 -5.63 51.12 43.16
C PRO A 1022 -6.36 51.76 44.35
N PHE A 1023 -6.27 51.20 45.57
CA PHE A 1023 -6.86 51.83 46.76
C PHE A 1023 -6.13 53.13 47.16
N GLN A 1024 -4.80 53.18 47.01
CA GLN A 1024 -3.98 54.39 47.17
C GLN A 1024 -4.21 55.38 46.03
N SER A 1025 -4.33 54.93 44.78
CA SER A 1025 -4.68 55.81 43.65
C SER A 1025 -6.07 56.45 43.84
N CYS A 1026 -7.05 55.68 44.33
CA CYS A 1026 -8.36 56.22 44.72
C CYS A 1026 -8.28 57.16 45.94
N HIS A 1027 -7.44 56.88 46.94
CA HIS A 1027 -7.28 57.74 48.12
C HIS A 1027 -6.57 59.06 47.79
N GLU A 1028 -5.52 59.04 46.97
CA GLU A 1028 -4.85 60.25 46.47
C GLU A 1028 -5.77 61.08 45.56
N GLN A 1029 -6.61 60.44 44.72
CA GLN A 1029 -7.63 61.16 43.95
C GLN A 1029 -8.71 61.78 44.83
N ARG A 1030 -9.10 61.15 45.95
CA ARG A 1030 -10.09 61.68 46.91
C ARG A 1030 -9.54 62.86 47.74
N VAL A 1031 -8.27 62.80 48.13
CA VAL A 1031 -7.58 63.90 48.84
C VAL A 1031 -7.26 65.07 47.89
N ARG A 1032 -6.89 64.80 46.62
CA ARG A 1032 -6.77 65.85 45.59
C ARG A 1032 -8.13 66.45 45.20
N SER A 1033 -9.21 65.68 45.14
CA SER A 1033 -10.55 66.23 44.87
C SER A 1033 -11.06 67.10 46.02
N GLN A 1034 -10.78 66.74 47.28
CA GLN A 1034 -11.12 67.56 48.43
C GLN A 1034 -10.30 68.87 48.51
N ARG A 1035 -8.98 68.83 48.25
CA ARG A 1035 -8.17 70.07 48.13
C ARG A 1035 -8.53 70.91 46.89
N ALA A 1036 -8.92 70.29 45.78
CA ALA A 1036 -9.36 71.01 44.58
C ALA A 1036 -10.74 71.66 44.75
N ILE A 1037 -11.63 71.09 45.58
CA ILE A 1037 -12.93 71.70 45.93
C ILE A 1037 -12.75 72.85 46.93
N GLU A 1038 -11.80 72.77 47.87
CA GLU A 1038 -11.50 73.88 48.80
C GLU A 1038 -10.71 75.04 48.15
N LEU A 1039 -9.85 74.79 47.16
CA LEU A 1039 -9.16 75.87 46.42
C LEU A 1039 -9.99 76.46 45.26
N ARG A 1040 -10.96 75.72 44.69
CA ARG A 1040 -11.86 76.24 43.64
C ARG A 1040 -13.01 77.10 44.20
N ALA A 1041 -13.19 77.15 45.52
CA ALA A 1041 -14.09 78.11 46.18
C ALA A 1041 -13.42 79.48 46.47
N ARG A 1042 -12.14 79.69 46.13
CA ARG A 1042 -11.41 80.95 46.41
C ARG A 1042 -10.78 81.68 45.22
N THR A 1043 -10.93 81.18 43.99
CA THR A 1043 -10.46 81.90 42.79
C THR A 1043 -11.42 81.68 41.61
N SER A 1044 -12.55 82.39 41.64
CA SER A 1044 -13.39 82.60 40.46
C SER A 1044 -13.09 83.98 39.86
N SER A 1045 -12.20 84.05 38.88
CA SER A 1045 -12.29 85.04 37.80
C SER A 1045 -11.25 84.76 36.72
N VAL A 1046 -11.72 84.84 35.47
CA VAL A 1046 -10.96 85.05 34.22
C VAL A 1046 -10.56 83.79 33.44
N SER A 1047 -10.69 83.97 32.13
CA SER A 1047 -11.01 83.05 31.05
C SER A 1047 -9.82 82.71 30.15
N GLN A 1048 -10.03 81.62 29.40
CA GLN A 1048 -9.61 81.40 28.01
C GLN A 1048 -8.13 81.10 27.65
N ASN A 1049 -8.02 80.01 26.87
CA ASN A 1049 -7.10 79.74 25.77
C ASN A 1049 -5.67 79.24 26.06
N GLY A 1050 -5.38 78.05 25.52
CA GLY A 1050 -4.32 77.93 24.52
C GLY A 1050 -3.09 77.09 24.89
N VAL A 1051 -2.95 75.98 24.15
CA VAL A 1051 -1.70 75.55 23.45
C VAL A 1051 -0.47 75.21 24.31
N ASP A 1052 -0.26 73.90 24.45
CA ASP A 1052 0.90 73.12 23.97
C ASP A 1052 2.34 73.38 24.49
N LEU A 1053 3.03 72.23 24.65
CA LEU A 1053 4.48 71.98 24.50
C LEU A 1053 5.46 72.24 25.68
N ASN A 1054 5.86 71.09 26.26
CA ASN A 1054 7.22 70.54 26.36
C ASN A 1054 8.37 71.30 27.07
N ARG A 1055 9.14 70.46 27.79
CA ARG A 1055 10.60 70.51 28.06
C ARG A 1055 11.08 71.58 29.06
N GLU A 1056 12.13 71.39 29.84
CA GLU A 1056 13.01 70.29 30.27
C GLU A 1056 13.93 70.94 31.34
N ARG A 1057 14.44 70.14 32.29
CA ARG A 1057 15.77 70.25 32.94
C ARG A 1057 16.11 71.32 34.00
N ASP A 1058 16.52 70.73 35.12
CA ASP A 1058 17.83 70.81 35.80
C ASP A 1058 18.25 72.04 36.64
N GLY A 1059 18.86 71.72 37.79
CA GLY A 1059 19.86 72.53 38.50
C GLY A 1059 19.49 72.82 39.97
N ILE A 1060 19.89 72.03 40.98
CA ILE A 1060 21.20 71.92 41.66
C ILE A 1060 21.50 73.03 42.71
N VAL A 1061 21.54 72.58 43.98
CA VAL A 1061 22.47 72.91 45.11
C VAL A 1061 22.14 73.98 46.18
N GLY A 1062 22.29 73.51 47.45
CA GLY A 1062 22.83 74.23 48.62
C GLY A 1062 21.79 75.00 49.45
N GLY A 1063 21.62 74.86 50.77
CA GLY A 1063 22.44 74.28 51.83
C GLY A 1063 22.50 75.25 53.04
N THR A 1064 22.18 74.73 54.25
CA THR A 1064 22.50 75.22 55.63
C THR A 1064 21.54 76.22 56.33
N TYR A 1065 21.28 76.24 57.67
CA TYR A 1065 21.93 75.76 58.91
C TYR A 1065 20.89 75.55 60.07
N ARG A 1066 21.17 74.57 60.96
CA ARG A 1066 21.04 74.42 62.45
C ARG A 1066 20.28 75.47 63.33
N VAL A 1067 19.76 75.24 64.56
CA VAL A 1067 19.61 74.14 65.56
C VAL A 1067 18.79 74.67 66.77
N ALA A 1068 18.22 73.75 67.56
CA ALA A 1068 17.75 73.83 68.97
C ALA A 1068 16.34 74.40 69.22
N GLY A 1069 15.50 73.82 70.07
CA GLY A 1069 15.58 72.64 70.93
C GLY A 1069 14.18 72.35 71.50
N SER A 1070 13.94 71.07 71.80
CA SER A 1070 12.74 70.38 72.33
C SER A 1070 11.99 71.10 73.48
N LEU A 1071 10.72 70.86 73.80
CA LEU A 1071 10.01 69.58 73.99
C LEU A 1071 8.51 69.86 74.31
N TRP A 1072 7.61 68.93 73.97
CA TRP A 1072 6.17 68.82 74.28
C TRP A 1072 5.15 69.41 73.29
N LEU A 1073 4.91 68.66 72.21
CA LEU A 1073 3.56 68.27 71.76
C LEU A 1073 3.69 67.05 70.83
N THR A 1074 3.84 65.88 71.43
CA THR A 1074 3.62 64.59 70.77
C THR A 1074 2.12 64.29 70.80
N VAL A 1075 1.50 64.19 69.62
CA VAL A 1075 0.48 63.20 69.20
C VAL A 1075 -0.07 63.69 67.85
N LEU A 1076 -0.06 62.79 66.86
CA LEU A 1076 -0.38 62.95 65.42
C LEU A 1076 0.84 63.19 64.51
N ASN A 1077 1.48 62.09 64.12
CA ASN A 1077 2.14 61.97 62.81
C ASN A 1077 1.89 60.56 62.26
N GLY A 1078 0.73 60.39 61.62
CA GLY A 1078 0.31 59.15 60.94
C GLY A 1078 0.72 59.07 59.46
N GLU A 1079 1.28 60.13 58.87
CA GLU A 1079 1.64 60.12 57.44
C GLU A 1079 2.95 59.37 57.15
N GLN A 1080 3.91 59.40 58.08
CA GLN A 1080 5.21 58.73 57.90
C GLN A 1080 5.10 57.20 57.98
N TRP A 1081 4.14 56.69 58.75
CA TRP A 1081 3.91 55.26 58.92
C TRP A 1081 3.25 54.63 57.68
N VAL A 1082 2.41 55.37 56.94
CA VAL A 1082 1.73 54.86 55.74
C VAL A 1082 2.65 54.83 54.52
N GLN A 1083 3.55 55.82 54.35
CA GLN A 1083 4.59 55.76 53.31
C GLN A 1083 5.67 54.71 53.62
N GLN A 1084 6.13 54.62 54.88
CA GLN A 1084 7.12 53.60 55.24
C GLN A 1084 6.57 52.17 55.14
N THR A 1085 5.30 51.95 55.49
CA THR A 1085 4.65 50.64 55.30
C THR A 1085 4.39 50.33 53.83
N SER A 1086 4.06 51.33 53.01
CA SER A 1086 3.97 51.21 51.55
C SER A 1086 5.31 50.81 50.92
N ASP A 1087 6.38 51.52 51.24
CA ASP A 1087 7.72 51.24 50.72
C ASP A 1087 8.24 49.88 51.24
N LEU A 1088 7.93 49.53 52.49
CA LEU A 1088 8.24 48.22 53.05
C LEU A 1088 7.46 47.10 52.32
N VAL A 1089 6.19 47.30 52.00
CA VAL A 1089 5.36 46.33 51.26
C VAL A 1089 5.82 46.19 49.81
N VAL A 1090 6.18 47.28 49.13
CA VAL A 1090 6.73 47.27 47.76
C VAL A 1090 8.11 46.61 47.72
N THR A 1091 8.97 46.87 48.70
CA THR A 1091 10.29 46.22 48.79
C THR A 1091 10.17 44.74 49.17
N LEU A 1092 9.33 44.37 50.14
CA LEU A 1092 9.11 42.95 50.49
C LEU A 1092 8.49 42.17 49.32
N SER A 1093 7.51 42.75 48.63
CA SER A 1093 6.89 42.12 47.46
C SER A 1093 7.88 41.99 46.31
N GLY A 1094 8.70 43.02 46.05
CA GLY A 1094 9.80 42.96 45.08
C GLY A 1094 10.82 41.88 45.40
N VAL A 1095 11.22 41.73 46.68
CA VAL A 1095 12.13 40.66 47.13
C VAL A 1095 11.47 39.28 47.01
N CYS A 1096 10.19 39.13 47.36
CA CYS A 1096 9.46 37.87 47.22
C CYS A 1096 9.27 37.46 45.76
N LEU A 1097 8.96 38.41 44.87
CA LEU A 1097 8.88 38.21 43.42
C LEU A 1097 10.26 37.81 42.86
N CYS A 1098 11.32 38.51 43.26
CA CYS A 1098 12.68 38.20 42.81
C CYS A 1098 13.12 36.80 43.30
N ALA A 1099 12.84 36.45 44.55
CA ALA A 1099 13.10 35.12 45.10
C ALA A 1099 12.27 34.03 44.39
N PHE A 1100 11.01 34.31 44.07
CA PHE A 1100 10.16 33.40 43.30
C PHE A 1100 10.69 33.19 41.87
N TRP A 1101 10.99 34.27 41.15
CA TRP A 1101 11.48 34.18 39.77
C TRP A 1101 12.87 33.55 39.68
N THR A 1102 13.76 33.82 40.62
CA THR A 1102 15.10 33.19 40.68
C THR A 1102 15.02 31.70 41.00
N THR A 1103 14.13 31.29 41.92
CA THR A 1103 13.91 29.87 42.22
C THR A 1103 13.18 29.14 41.08
N PHE A 1104 12.25 29.81 40.41
CA PHE A 1104 11.61 29.28 39.21
C PHE A 1104 12.60 29.11 38.06
N LEU A 1105 13.42 30.12 37.77
CA LEU A 1105 14.50 30.03 36.76
C LEU A 1105 15.50 28.93 37.10
N TYR A 1106 15.85 28.77 38.37
CA TYR A 1106 16.75 27.70 38.82
C TYR A 1106 16.21 26.29 38.55
N HIS A 1107 14.89 26.09 38.59
CA HIS A 1107 14.27 24.80 38.28
C HIS A 1107 13.95 24.63 36.78
N LEU A 1108 13.92 25.72 36.02
CA LEU A 1108 13.63 25.74 34.58
C LEU A 1108 14.89 25.52 33.73
N LEU A 1109 16.00 26.16 34.11
CA LEU A 1109 17.35 25.97 33.54
C LEU A 1109 18.01 24.71 34.10
#